data_AF-Q45018-F1
#
_entry.id   AF-Q45018-F1
#
_cell.length_a   1.000
_cell.length_b   1.000
_cell.length_c   1.000
_cell.angle_alpha   90.00
_cell.angle_beta   90.00
_cell.angle_gamma   90.00
#
_symmetry.space_group_name_H-M   'P 1'
#
loop_
_entity.id
_entity.type
_entity.pdbx_description
1 polymer ?
#
loop_
_entity_poly.entity_id
_entity_poly.type
_entity_poly.pdbx_seq_one_letter_code
_entity_poly.pdbx_strand_id
1 'polypeptide(L)'
;MKELYKEKLKDFVNMDLEFVNYKGPYDSTNTYEQIVGIGEFLARPLIIFNSNSSYYGKYFINRFIDDQDKKASVDVFSISSKSQLDSILNLRRILTGYLMKSFDYERSSAELIAKVITIHNAVYRGDLNYYKEFYIESALKSLTKENAGLSRVYSQWAGKTQIFIPLKKNILSGKIESDIDIDCLVTDKVVAALLSENEAGVNFARDITDIQGETHKADQDKIDIELDNVHESDSNITETIENLRDQLEKATDEEHRKEIESQVDAKKKQKEELDKKAIDLDKAQQKLDFSEDNLDIQRDTVREKIQEDINEINKEKNLPKPGDVSSPKVDKQLQIKESLEDLQEQLKETSDENQKREIEKQIEIKKSDEELLKSKDPKALDLNRDLNSKASSKEKIKGKEKEIVKEKSKVSLGDLDNDETLMTPEDQKLSEDKKLDSKKNLKPVSEIERVNEISKSNNNEVSKSSPLDKPSYSDIDSKEVVDNKDVNLQETKPQAKSQSTSLNQDLITMSIDSSNPVFLEVIDPITNLGMLQLIDLNTGVRLKESTQQGIQRYGIYEREKDLVVIKMDSGKAKLQILNKLENLKVISESNFEINKNSSLYVDSKMILVAVKDSGNVWRLAEFSPKNLDEFILSENKILPFTSFSVRKNFIYLQDEFKSLITLDLNTLKKVK
;
A
#
# COMPACT_ATOMS: atom_id res chain seq x y z
N MET A 1 15.75 41.07 -23.25
CA MET A 1 14.93 40.31 -22.28
C MET A 1 14.45 38.95 -22.82
N LYS A 2 15.13 38.33 -23.80
CA LYS A 2 14.77 37.01 -24.34
C LYS A 2 15.72 35.87 -23.94
N GLU A 3 16.87 36.15 -23.30
CA GLU A 3 17.80 35.11 -22.80
C GLU A 3 17.57 34.66 -21.35
N LEU A 4 16.92 35.46 -20.48
CA LEU A 4 16.81 35.14 -19.04
C LEU A 4 15.75 34.06 -18.70
N TYR A 5 15.06 33.53 -19.72
CA TYR A 5 14.05 32.47 -19.57
C TYR A 5 14.60 31.06 -19.82
N LYS A 6 15.89 30.89 -20.17
CA LYS A 6 16.49 29.56 -20.38
C LYS A 6 17.20 28.97 -19.16
N GLU A 7 17.55 29.76 -18.14
CA GLU A 7 18.33 29.28 -16.98
C GLU A 7 17.53 29.04 -15.68
N LYS A 8 16.23 29.37 -15.64
CA LYS A 8 15.34 29.07 -14.48
C LYS A 8 14.49 27.80 -14.66
N LEU A 9 14.87 26.93 -15.58
CA LEU A 9 14.20 25.65 -15.85
C LEU A 9 14.92 24.42 -15.25
N LYS A 10 15.82 24.60 -14.27
CA LYS A 10 16.72 23.53 -13.81
C LYS A 10 16.38 22.79 -12.51
N ASP A 11 15.25 23.05 -11.84
CA ASP A 11 14.86 22.31 -10.61
C ASP A 11 13.45 21.70 -10.65
N PHE A 12 12.96 21.27 -11.82
CA PHE A 12 11.75 20.44 -11.93
C PHE A 12 12.07 19.11 -12.61
N VAL A 13 12.34 18.05 -11.85
CA VAL A 13 12.51 16.69 -12.41
C VAL A 13 11.86 15.66 -11.49
N ASN A 14 10.60 15.31 -11.79
CA ASN A 14 10.02 13.96 -11.76
C ASN A 14 8.59 14.05 -12.33
N MET A 15 8.37 13.68 -13.60
CA MET A 15 7.15 14.01 -14.34
C MET A 15 6.81 12.95 -15.40
N ASP A 16 5.71 12.20 -15.20
CA ASP A 16 5.56 10.87 -15.81
C ASP A 16 4.08 10.37 -15.78
N LEU A 17 3.00 10.99 -16.27
CA LEU A 17 2.58 11.29 -17.64
C LEU A 17 2.01 12.73 -17.60
N GLU A 18 2.90 13.72 -17.62
CA GLU A 18 2.72 15.14 -17.27
C GLU A 18 1.27 15.63 -17.09
N PHE A 19 0.80 15.60 -15.84
CA PHE A 19 -0.41 16.32 -15.45
C PHE A 19 -0.10 17.81 -15.33
N VAL A 20 -0.91 18.64 -15.98
CA VAL A 20 -0.86 20.09 -15.85
C VAL A 20 -1.67 20.49 -14.62
N ASN A 21 -0.98 21.00 -13.60
CA ASN A 21 -1.59 21.54 -12.38
C ASN A 21 -1.79 23.06 -12.48
N TYR A 22 -2.65 23.61 -11.62
CA TYR A 22 -2.78 25.05 -11.45
C TYR A 22 -1.48 25.68 -10.93
N LYS A 23 -1.15 26.88 -11.43
CA LYS A 23 0.07 27.62 -11.08
C LYS A 23 -0.20 29.07 -10.64
N GLY A 24 -1.46 29.43 -10.40
CA GLY A 24 -1.83 30.78 -9.94
C GLY A 24 -1.79 30.92 -8.41
N PRO A 25 -2.16 32.10 -7.88
CA PRO A 25 -2.19 32.34 -6.44
C PRO A 25 -3.27 31.49 -5.75
N TYR A 26 -2.98 31.10 -4.51
CA TYR A 26 -3.89 30.35 -3.64
C TYR A 26 -4.38 31.23 -2.50
N ASP A 27 -5.69 31.27 -2.27
CA ASP A 27 -6.28 32.01 -1.14
C ASP A 27 -6.12 31.24 0.20
N SER A 28 -5.91 29.93 0.13
CA SER A 28 -5.64 29.05 1.27
C SER A 28 -5.04 27.73 0.80
N THR A 29 -4.24 27.06 1.64
CA THR A 29 -3.65 25.74 1.35
C THR A 29 -4.06 24.73 2.41
N ASN A 30 -4.51 23.55 1.99
CA ASN A 30 -4.74 22.43 2.91
C ASN A 30 -3.45 21.67 3.21
N THR A 31 -3.34 21.12 4.42
CA THR A 31 -2.23 20.21 4.78
C THR A 31 -2.39 18.86 4.10
N TYR A 32 -1.32 18.06 4.09
CA TYR A 32 -1.36 16.69 3.58
C TYR A 32 -2.46 15.87 4.28
N GLU A 33 -2.51 15.93 5.61
CA GLU A 33 -3.44 15.17 6.46
C GLU A 33 -4.88 15.60 6.22
N GLN A 34 -5.12 16.90 6.04
CA GLN A 34 -6.45 17.40 5.70
C GLN A 34 -6.96 16.81 4.38
N ILE A 35 -6.07 16.66 3.38
CA ILE A 35 -6.44 16.13 2.07
C ILE A 35 -6.62 14.61 2.12
N VAL A 36 -5.72 13.88 2.80
CA VAL A 36 -5.87 12.44 3.04
C VAL A 36 -7.16 12.15 3.80
N GLY A 37 -7.49 12.96 4.81
CA GLY A 37 -8.72 12.84 5.59
C GLY A 37 -10.01 12.96 4.75
N ILE A 38 -9.97 13.63 3.60
CA ILE A 38 -11.10 13.63 2.64
C ILE A 38 -11.34 12.22 2.11
N GLY A 39 -10.28 11.51 1.71
CA GLY A 39 -10.33 10.14 1.23
C GLY A 39 -10.86 9.18 2.29
N GLU A 40 -10.33 9.29 3.52
CA GLU A 40 -10.77 8.48 4.64
C GLU A 40 -12.25 8.73 4.98
N PHE A 41 -12.70 9.99 4.90
CA PHE A 41 -14.11 10.32 5.08
C PHE A 41 -14.97 9.66 4.00
N LEU A 42 -14.52 9.69 2.74
CA LEU A 42 -15.25 9.08 1.62
C LEU A 42 -15.38 7.56 1.78
N ALA A 43 -14.37 6.89 2.33
CA ALA A 43 -14.38 5.45 2.58
C ALA A 43 -15.39 5.00 3.65
N ARG A 44 -15.63 5.80 4.70
CA ARG A 44 -16.41 5.36 5.88
C ARG A 44 -17.85 4.91 5.54
N PRO A 45 -18.67 5.65 4.76
CA PRO A 45 -20.03 5.22 4.46
C PRO A 45 -20.10 3.95 3.60
N LEU A 46 -19.08 3.70 2.78
CA LEU A 46 -18.97 2.47 1.99
C LEU A 46 -18.69 1.28 2.90
N ILE A 47 -17.76 1.40 3.84
CA ILE A 47 -17.39 0.31 4.75
C ILE A 47 -18.51 -0.01 5.74
N ILE A 48 -19.13 1.03 6.32
CA ILE A 48 -20.08 0.85 7.44
C ILE A 48 -21.49 0.51 6.93
N PHE A 49 -21.92 1.15 5.85
CA PHE A 49 -23.32 1.11 5.39
C PHE A 49 -23.47 0.60 3.96
N ASN A 50 -22.39 0.20 3.29
CA ASN A 50 -22.37 -0.15 1.86
C ASN A 50 -23.09 0.89 0.99
N SER A 51 -22.87 2.17 1.31
CA SER A 51 -23.63 3.28 0.75
C SER A 51 -22.71 4.29 0.05
N ASN A 52 -23.24 4.91 -1.00
CA ASN A 52 -22.56 5.98 -1.72
C ASN A 52 -22.14 7.10 -0.77
N SER A 53 -20.95 7.64 -0.98
CA SER A 53 -20.38 8.68 -0.14
C SER A 53 -20.17 9.98 -0.89
N SER A 54 -20.34 11.09 -0.19
CA SER A 54 -20.15 12.44 -0.73
C SER A 54 -19.43 13.32 0.27
N TYR A 55 -18.39 14.01 -0.19
CA TYR A 55 -17.69 15.03 0.59
C TYR A 55 -18.14 16.42 0.13
N TYR A 56 -19.09 17.01 0.87
CA TYR A 56 -19.67 18.34 0.63
C TYR A 56 -20.13 18.58 -0.83
N GLY A 57 -20.55 17.51 -1.52
CA GLY A 57 -20.91 17.56 -2.92
C GLY A 57 -19.76 17.93 -3.87
N LYS A 58 -18.50 17.91 -3.41
CA LYS A 58 -17.29 18.15 -4.21
C LYS A 58 -16.79 16.85 -4.86
N TYR A 59 -16.73 15.79 -4.06
CA TYR A 59 -16.28 14.46 -4.46
C TYR A 59 -17.33 13.42 -4.09
N PHE A 60 -17.44 12.37 -4.89
CA PHE A 60 -18.35 11.27 -4.66
C PHE A 60 -17.63 9.95 -4.89
N ILE A 61 -17.99 8.92 -4.14
CA ILE A 61 -17.58 7.56 -4.45
C ILE A 61 -18.78 6.62 -4.37
N ASN A 62 -18.95 5.85 -5.43
CA ASN A 62 -20.05 4.90 -5.58
C ASN A 62 -19.46 3.52 -5.88
N ARG A 63 -19.90 2.51 -5.14
CA ARG A 63 -19.45 1.13 -5.28
C ARG A 63 -20.45 0.33 -6.09
N PHE A 64 -19.95 -0.35 -7.12
CA PHE A 64 -20.75 -1.22 -7.97
C PHE A 64 -20.15 -2.63 -7.91
N ILE A 65 -20.92 -3.56 -7.33
CA ILE A 65 -20.53 -4.97 -7.17
C ILE A 65 -21.50 -5.85 -7.93
N ASP A 66 -20.95 -6.76 -8.72
CA ASP A 66 -21.64 -7.90 -9.30
C ASP A 66 -20.68 -9.12 -9.32
N ASP A 67 -20.96 -10.09 -8.45
CA ASP A 67 -20.16 -11.33 -8.36
C ASP A 67 -20.42 -12.28 -9.54
N GLN A 68 -21.55 -12.14 -10.24
CA GLN A 68 -21.97 -13.04 -11.31
C GLN A 68 -21.53 -12.56 -12.70
N ASP A 69 -21.38 -11.25 -12.89
CA ASP A 69 -20.86 -10.70 -14.14
C ASP A 69 -19.37 -11.03 -14.30
N LYS A 70 -18.94 -11.38 -15.51
CA LYS A 70 -17.53 -11.59 -15.84
C LYS A 70 -16.75 -10.27 -15.87
N LYS A 71 -17.43 -9.15 -16.09
CA LYS A 71 -16.83 -7.81 -16.10
C LYS A 71 -16.43 -7.35 -14.69
N ALA A 72 -15.55 -6.37 -14.63
CA ALA A 72 -14.99 -5.86 -13.39
C ALA A 72 -16.04 -5.09 -12.57
N SER A 73 -16.19 -5.50 -11.31
CA SER A 73 -16.79 -4.65 -10.27
C SER A 73 -15.85 -3.50 -9.93
N VAL A 74 -16.38 -2.38 -9.48
CA VAL A 74 -15.62 -1.13 -9.47
C VAL A 74 -16.14 -0.12 -8.45
N ASP A 75 -15.22 0.60 -7.83
CA ASP A 75 -15.50 1.85 -7.17
C ASP A 75 -15.27 3.02 -8.14
N VAL A 76 -16.28 3.88 -8.29
CA VAL A 76 -16.21 5.05 -9.19
C VAL A 76 -16.09 6.32 -8.35
N PHE A 77 -14.91 6.94 -8.40
CA PHE A 77 -14.64 8.24 -7.79
C PHE A 77 -14.95 9.38 -8.77
N SER A 78 -15.90 10.24 -8.44
CA SER A 78 -16.33 11.35 -9.31
C SER A 78 -15.91 12.70 -8.74
N ILE A 79 -15.39 13.57 -9.62
CA ILE A 79 -15.08 14.97 -9.29
C ILE A 79 -16.21 15.86 -9.83
N SER A 80 -16.95 16.49 -8.94
CA SER A 80 -18.06 17.38 -9.33
C SER A 80 -17.57 18.76 -9.78
N SER A 81 -18.48 19.55 -10.35
CA SER A 81 -18.22 20.95 -10.73
C SER A 81 -17.96 21.87 -9.54
N LYS A 82 -18.31 21.47 -8.30
CA LYS A 82 -18.04 22.23 -7.06
C LYS A 82 -16.62 22.01 -6.54
N SER A 83 -15.89 21.07 -7.11
CA SER A 83 -14.52 20.78 -6.74
C SER A 83 -13.60 21.95 -7.07
N GLN A 84 -12.65 22.21 -6.17
CA GLN A 84 -11.54 23.15 -6.39
C GLN A 84 -10.22 22.40 -6.58
N LEU A 85 -10.29 21.10 -6.90
CA LEU A 85 -9.11 20.27 -7.09
C LEU A 85 -8.30 20.76 -8.29
N ASP A 86 -7.03 21.00 -8.04
CA ASP A 86 -6.15 21.79 -8.91
C ASP A 86 -4.77 21.17 -9.11
N SER A 87 -4.48 20.10 -8.37
CA SER A 87 -3.21 19.40 -8.34
C SER A 87 -3.38 17.89 -8.32
N ILE A 88 -2.63 17.20 -9.17
CA ILE A 88 -2.60 15.73 -9.24
C ILE A 88 -2.12 15.13 -7.91
N LEU A 89 -1.23 15.84 -7.21
CA LEU A 89 -0.72 15.41 -5.92
C LEU A 89 -1.85 15.41 -4.87
N ASN A 90 -2.72 16.43 -4.91
CA ASN A 90 -3.87 16.50 -4.01
C ASN A 90 -4.89 15.40 -4.35
N LEU A 91 -5.12 15.13 -5.65
CA LEU A 91 -5.99 14.02 -6.06
C LEU A 91 -5.45 12.68 -5.54
N ARG A 92 -4.16 12.42 -5.73
CA ARG A 92 -3.50 11.20 -5.27
C ARG A 92 -3.58 11.07 -3.74
N ARG A 93 -3.41 12.16 -2.99
CA ARG A 93 -3.60 12.14 -1.52
C ARG A 93 -5.01 11.78 -1.09
N ILE A 94 -6.05 12.28 -1.79
CA ILE A 94 -7.44 11.88 -1.53
C ILE A 94 -7.59 10.37 -1.81
N LEU A 95 -7.07 9.88 -2.93
CA LEU A 95 -7.11 8.46 -3.25
C LEU A 95 -6.31 7.62 -2.24
N THR A 96 -5.15 8.08 -1.78
CA THR A 96 -4.35 7.42 -0.73
C THR A 96 -5.16 7.24 0.55
N GLY A 97 -5.82 8.31 1.04
CA GLY A 97 -6.67 8.19 2.24
C GLY A 97 -7.86 7.27 2.03
N TYR A 98 -8.43 7.26 0.84
CA TYR A 98 -9.48 6.31 0.47
C TYR A 98 -8.97 4.86 0.51
N LEU A 99 -7.83 4.61 -0.13
CA LEU A 99 -7.22 3.29 -0.26
C LEU A 99 -6.80 2.71 1.10
N MET A 100 -6.13 3.52 1.92
CA MET A 100 -5.76 3.16 3.29
C MET A 100 -7.00 2.79 4.10
N LYS A 101 -8.10 3.54 3.95
CA LYS A 101 -9.27 3.31 4.80
C LYS A 101 -10.17 2.18 4.32
N SER A 102 -10.33 2.01 3.01
CA SER A 102 -11.23 1.02 2.40
C SER A 102 -10.61 -0.37 2.25
N PHE A 103 -9.30 -0.44 2.04
CA PHE A 103 -8.59 -1.69 1.70
C PHE A 103 -7.43 -1.99 2.66
N ASP A 104 -7.25 -1.17 3.70
CA ASP A 104 -6.23 -1.36 4.75
C ASP A 104 -4.78 -1.38 4.23
N TYR A 105 -4.52 -0.75 3.07
CA TYR A 105 -3.16 -0.60 2.57
C TYR A 105 -2.31 0.29 3.48
N GLU A 106 -1.03 -0.08 3.61
CA GLU A 106 -0.03 0.83 4.17
C GLU A 106 0.06 2.11 3.32
N ARG A 107 0.45 3.23 3.93
CA ARG A 107 0.54 4.53 3.26
C ARG A 107 1.40 4.47 2.00
N SER A 108 2.59 3.85 2.08
CA SER A 108 3.53 3.74 0.96
C SER A 108 2.91 3.02 -0.24
N SER A 109 2.29 1.86 0.01
CA SER A 109 1.54 1.09 -1.01
C SER A 109 0.35 1.87 -1.55
N ALA A 110 -0.44 2.52 -0.68
CA ALA A 110 -1.60 3.32 -1.07
C ALA A 110 -1.21 4.54 -1.95
N GLU A 111 -0.07 5.17 -1.69
CA GLU A 111 0.46 6.25 -2.54
C GLU A 111 0.86 5.74 -3.93
N LEU A 112 1.49 4.57 -4.00
CA LEU A 112 1.87 3.95 -5.26
C LEU A 112 0.64 3.53 -6.08
N ILE A 113 -0.31 2.83 -5.45
CA ILE A 113 -1.56 2.40 -6.09
C ILE A 113 -2.38 3.61 -6.53
N ALA A 114 -2.46 4.68 -5.72
CA ALA A 114 -3.11 5.94 -6.14
C ALA A 114 -2.44 6.53 -7.39
N LYS A 115 -1.10 6.46 -7.50
CA LYS A 115 -0.39 6.88 -8.71
C LYS A 115 -0.81 6.03 -9.91
N VAL A 116 -0.81 4.70 -9.81
CA VAL A 116 -1.25 3.80 -10.90
C VAL A 116 -2.68 4.09 -11.33
N ILE A 117 -3.63 4.20 -10.39
CA ILE A 117 -5.03 4.51 -10.67
C ILE A 117 -5.16 5.77 -11.52
N THR A 118 -4.43 6.83 -11.16
CA THR A 118 -4.48 8.09 -11.93
C THR A 118 -3.90 7.96 -13.34
N ILE A 119 -2.84 7.16 -13.52
CA ILE A 119 -2.19 6.94 -14.81
C ILE A 119 -3.09 6.09 -15.71
N HIS A 120 -3.60 4.97 -15.19
CA HIS A 120 -4.57 4.12 -15.87
C HIS A 120 -5.75 4.93 -16.40
N ASN A 121 -6.40 5.72 -15.53
CA ASN A 121 -7.56 6.52 -15.93
C ASN A 121 -7.21 7.67 -16.89
N ALA A 122 -5.94 8.10 -16.95
CA ALA A 122 -5.48 9.05 -17.96
C ALA A 122 -5.22 8.39 -19.31
N VAL A 123 -4.67 7.16 -19.32
CA VAL A 123 -4.41 6.37 -20.53
C VAL A 123 -5.71 6.00 -21.25
N TYR A 124 -6.77 5.68 -20.49
CA TYR A 124 -8.08 5.31 -21.04
C TYR A 124 -9.08 6.47 -21.11
N ARG A 125 -8.62 7.70 -20.92
CA ARG A 125 -9.47 8.90 -20.93
C ARG A 125 -10.35 8.98 -22.19
N GLY A 126 -11.67 8.94 -22.00
CA GLY A 126 -12.66 9.07 -23.07
C GLY A 126 -12.85 7.81 -23.92
N ASP A 127 -12.18 6.70 -23.59
CA ASP A 127 -12.27 5.43 -24.30
C ASP A 127 -13.51 4.63 -23.88
N LEU A 128 -14.68 5.05 -24.36
CA LEU A 128 -15.95 4.43 -23.99
C LEU A 128 -16.03 2.94 -24.38
N ASN A 129 -15.28 2.50 -25.39
CA ASN A 129 -15.29 1.10 -25.80
C ASN A 129 -14.59 0.25 -24.74
N TYR A 130 -13.40 0.67 -24.31
CA TYR A 130 -12.68 0.03 -23.21
C TYR A 130 -13.57 -0.08 -21.96
N TYR A 131 -14.17 1.03 -21.51
CA TYR A 131 -15.00 1.00 -20.30
C TYR A 131 -16.22 0.06 -20.42
N LYS A 132 -16.84 -0.02 -21.60
CA LYS A 132 -18.01 -0.90 -21.86
C LYS A 132 -17.64 -2.37 -21.92
N GLU A 133 -16.49 -2.69 -22.48
CA GLU A 133 -16.01 -4.07 -22.57
C GLU A 133 -15.58 -4.57 -21.20
N PHE A 134 -14.97 -3.71 -20.39
CA PHE A 134 -14.28 -4.10 -19.17
C PHE A 134 -15.13 -4.03 -17.89
N TYR A 135 -15.95 -2.99 -17.72
CA TYR A 135 -16.69 -2.75 -16.48
C TYR A 135 -18.18 -3.08 -16.60
N ILE A 136 -18.78 -3.45 -15.46
CA ILE A 136 -20.20 -3.77 -15.36
C ILE A 136 -21.08 -2.58 -15.75
N GLU A 137 -22.21 -2.85 -16.39
CA GLU A 137 -23.07 -1.83 -17.00
C GLU A 137 -23.69 -0.87 -15.96
N SER A 138 -23.89 -1.34 -14.72
CA SER A 138 -24.41 -0.53 -13.62
C SER A 138 -23.52 0.68 -13.31
N ALA A 139 -22.20 0.55 -13.45
CA ALA A 139 -21.22 1.62 -13.23
C ALA A 139 -21.19 2.65 -14.39
N LEU A 140 -21.65 2.26 -15.58
CA LEU A 140 -21.50 3.05 -16.80
C LEU A 140 -22.66 4.01 -17.08
N LYS A 141 -23.74 3.96 -16.29
CA LYS A 141 -24.99 4.69 -16.54
C LYS A 141 -24.82 6.20 -16.72
N SER A 142 -23.85 6.80 -16.04
CA SER A 142 -23.57 8.25 -16.10
C SER A 142 -22.30 8.58 -16.90
N LEU A 143 -21.71 7.57 -17.54
CA LEU A 143 -20.45 7.70 -18.26
C LEU A 143 -20.68 8.34 -19.63
N THR A 144 -19.82 9.29 -19.96
CA THR A 144 -19.79 10.03 -21.22
C THR A 144 -18.33 10.14 -21.65
N LYS A 145 -18.11 10.43 -22.94
CA LYS A 145 -16.74 10.64 -23.45
C LYS A 145 -16.01 11.75 -22.67
N GLU A 146 -16.74 12.74 -22.19
CA GLU A 146 -16.21 13.88 -21.45
C GLU A 146 -15.97 13.62 -19.96
N ASN A 147 -16.45 12.54 -19.36
CA ASN A 147 -16.19 12.25 -17.94
C ASN A 147 -15.54 10.87 -17.69
N ALA A 148 -15.44 10.01 -18.71
CA ALA A 148 -14.74 8.74 -18.60
C ALA A 148 -13.24 8.91 -18.37
N GLY A 149 -12.73 8.53 -17.21
CA GLY A 149 -11.32 8.63 -16.84
C GLY A 149 -10.91 10.03 -16.37
N LEU A 150 -9.61 10.30 -16.42
CA LEU A 150 -8.98 11.50 -15.86
C LEU A 150 -8.27 12.29 -16.96
N SER A 151 -8.58 13.57 -17.13
CA SER A 151 -7.81 14.43 -18.04
C SER A 151 -6.40 14.68 -17.49
N ARG A 152 -5.42 14.89 -18.37
CA ARG A 152 -4.09 15.36 -17.97
C ARG A 152 -4.05 16.84 -17.59
N VAL A 153 -5.15 17.59 -17.74
CA VAL A 153 -5.21 19.02 -17.45
C VAL A 153 -6.21 19.32 -16.34
N TYR A 154 -5.76 19.96 -15.25
CA TYR A 154 -6.59 20.21 -14.06
C TYR A 154 -7.90 20.96 -14.36
N SER A 155 -7.90 21.89 -15.32
CA SER A 155 -9.07 22.68 -15.70
C SER A 155 -10.19 21.84 -16.31
N GLN A 156 -9.93 20.57 -16.64
CA GLN A 156 -10.90 19.62 -17.15
C GLN A 156 -11.32 18.57 -16.11
N TRP A 157 -11.00 18.75 -14.83
CA TRP A 157 -11.36 17.76 -13.81
C TRP A 157 -12.75 18.02 -13.20
N ALA A 158 -13.01 19.26 -12.79
CA ALA A 158 -14.25 19.61 -12.11
C ALA A 158 -15.47 19.35 -13.01
N GLY A 159 -16.32 18.41 -12.61
CA GLY A 159 -17.55 18.03 -13.32
C GLY A 159 -17.32 17.15 -14.54
N LYS A 160 -16.08 16.77 -14.84
CA LYS A 160 -15.68 16.08 -16.07
C LYS A 160 -14.73 14.90 -15.83
N THR A 161 -14.78 14.32 -14.63
CA THR A 161 -13.93 13.19 -14.24
C THR A 161 -14.72 12.14 -13.46
N GLN A 162 -14.60 10.89 -13.90
CA GLN A 162 -14.96 9.67 -13.21
C GLN A 162 -13.77 8.72 -13.29
N ILE A 163 -13.16 8.46 -12.13
CA ILE A 163 -12.02 7.57 -11.97
C ILE A 163 -12.55 6.20 -11.57
N PHE A 164 -12.20 5.19 -12.34
CA PHE A 164 -12.60 3.80 -12.10
C PHE A 164 -11.48 3.10 -11.33
N ILE A 165 -11.85 2.45 -10.23
CA ILE A 165 -10.95 1.73 -9.33
C ILE A 165 -11.46 0.27 -9.25
N PRO A 166 -10.89 -0.65 -10.04
CA PRO A 166 -11.40 -2.01 -10.16
C PRO A 166 -11.21 -2.79 -8.86
N LEU A 167 -12.22 -3.57 -8.47
CA LEU A 167 -12.20 -4.38 -7.26
C LEU A 167 -11.76 -5.81 -7.61
N LYS A 168 -10.83 -6.34 -6.80
CA LYS A 168 -10.28 -7.67 -7.01
C LYS A 168 -11.32 -8.74 -6.72
N LYS A 169 -11.32 -9.79 -7.56
CA LYS A 169 -12.04 -11.04 -7.30
C LYS A 169 -11.08 -12.04 -6.68
N ASN A 170 -11.52 -12.67 -5.60
CA ASN A 170 -10.81 -13.77 -4.99
C ASN A 170 -10.61 -14.91 -6.01
N ILE A 171 -9.36 -15.35 -6.18
CA ILE A 171 -8.99 -16.32 -7.23
C ILE A 171 -9.73 -17.66 -7.12
N LEU A 172 -10.04 -18.09 -5.89
CA LEU A 172 -10.71 -19.37 -5.61
C LEU A 172 -12.24 -19.25 -5.72
N SER A 173 -12.82 -18.29 -5.00
CA SER A 173 -14.28 -18.18 -4.88
C SER A 173 -14.95 -17.35 -5.97
N GLY A 174 -14.18 -16.55 -6.72
CA GLY A 174 -14.68 -15.62 -7.73
C GLY A 174 -15.45 -14.42 -7.17
N LYS A 175 -15.65 -14.34 -5.85
CA LYS A 175 -16.34 -13.24 -5.17
C LYS A 175 -15.43 -12.03 -5.03
N ILE A 176 -16.02 -10.84 -4.93
CA ILE A 176 -15.26 -9.62 -4.63
C ILE A 176 -14.59 -9.71 -3.26
N GLU A 177 -13.29 -9.45 -3.23
CA GLU A 177 -12.50 -9.32 -2.01
C GLU A 177 -12.19 -7.84 -1.70
N SER A 178 -11.76 -7.57 -0.47
CA SER A 178 -11.41 -6.22 -0.02
C SER A 178 -10.03 -5.80 -0.52
N ASP A 179 -9.83 -5.85 -1.84
CA ASP A 179 -8.55 -5.52 -2.48
C ASP A 179 -8.78 -4.88 -3.87
N ILE A 180 -7.76 -4.21 -4.40
CA ILE A 180 -7.78 -3.59 -5.73
C ILE A 180 -7.20 -4.55 -6.76
N ASP A 181 -7.85 -4.63 -7.92
CA ASP A 181 -7.35 -5.46 -9.01
C ASP A 181 -6.22 -4.72 -9.74
N ILE A 182 -4.98 -5.00 -9.34
CA ILE A 182 -3.77 -4.36 -9.89
C ILE A 182 -3.54 -4.76 -11.35
N ASP A 183 -3.84 -6.00 -11.74
CA ASP A 183 -3.72 -6.46 -13.13
C ASP A 183 -4.66 -5.70 -14.06
N CYS A 184 -5.88 -5.40 -13.58
CA CYS A 184 -6.81 -4.55 -14.30
C CYS A 184 -6.28 -3.11 -14.51
N LEU A 185 -5.45 -2.61 -13.60
CA LEU A 185 -4.87 -1.27 -13.67
C LEU A 185 -3.61 -1.23 -14.54
N VAL A 186 -2.77 -2.25 -14.48
CA VAL A 186 -1.43 -2.31 -15.10
C VAL A 186 -1.49 -3.13 -16.40
N THR A 187 -2.21 -2.59 -17.38
CA THR A 187 -2.30 -3.17 -18.72
C THR A 187 -1.05 -2.88 -19.56
N ASP A 188 -0.82 -3.63 -20.64
CA ASP A 188 0.30 -3.39 -21.57
C ASP A 188 0.32 -1.95 -22.11
N LYS A 189 -0.88 -1.38 -22.37
CA LYS A 189 -1.02 0.01 -22.81
C LYS A 189 -0.54 1.01 -21.74
N VAL A 190 -0.73 0.68 -20.47
CA VAL A 190 -0.26 1.51 -19.33
C VAL A 190 1.24 1.37 -19.17
N VAL A 191 1.78 0.15 -19.24
CA VAL A 191 3.23 -0.09 -19.21
C VAL A 191 3.91 0.65 -20.37
N ALA A 192 3.41 0.50 -21.59
CA ALA A 192 3.94 1.21 -22.77
C ALA A 192 3.87 2.74 -22.61
N ALA A 193 2.81 3.27 -21.99
CA ALA A 193 2.71 4.70 -21.70
C ALA A 193 3.81 5.15 -20.72
N LEU A 194 4.04 4.40 -19.63
CA LEU A 194 5.09 4.69 -18.65
C LEU A 194 6.50 4.64 -19.25
N LEU A 195 6.77 3.64 -20.09
CA LEU A 195 8.07 3.48 -20.74
C LEU A 195 8.39 4.61 -21.74
N SER A 196 7.37 5.31 -22.23
CA SER A 196 7.51 6.40 -23.21
C SER A 196 7.80 7.77 -22.59
N GLU A 197 7.87 7.88 -21.27
CA GLU A 197 7.99 9.15 -20.55
C GLU A 197 9.43 9.59 -20.32
N ASN A 198 10.04 9.09 -19.25
CA ASN A 198 11.43 9.30 -18.88
C ASN A 198 11.89 8.17 -17.94
N GLU A 199 13.12 8.27 -17.42
CA GLU A 199 13.73 7.30 -16.51
C GLU A 199 12.87 6.96 -15.27
N ALA A 200 12.14 7.93 -14.70
CA ALA A 200 11.25 7.71 -13.58
C ALA A 200 9.94 7.03 -13.96
N GLY A 201 9.45 7.19 -15.20
CA GLY A 201 8.40 6.35 -15.77
C GLY A 201 8.83 4.89 -15.88
N VAL A 202 10.05 4.63 -16.39
CA VAL A 202 10.63 3.28 -16.49
C VAL A 202 10.83 2.63 -15.11
N ASN A 203 11.40 3.37 -14.15
CA ASN A 203 11.56 2.89 -12.77
C ASN A 203 10.20 2.55 -12.13
N PHE A 204 9.18 3.38 -12.37
CA PHE A 204 7.85 3.12 -11.84
C PHE A 204 7.17 1.92 -12.50
N ALA A 205 7.39 1.71 -13.80
CA ALA A 205 6.92 0.50 -14.50
C ALA A 205 7.53 -0.76 -13.88
N ARG A 206 8.84 -0.75 -13.57
CA ARG A 206 9.48 -1.85 -12.82
C ARG A 206 8.77 -2.06 -11.47
N ASP A 207 8.71 -1.01 -10.65
CA ASP A 207 8.18 -1.11 -9.29
C ASP A 207 6.73 -1.64 -9.26
N ILE A 208 5.90 -1.28 -10.25
CA ILE A 208 4.51 -1.76 -10.28
C ILE A 208 4.38 -3.19 -10.81
N THR A 209 5.22 -3.60 -11.77
CA THR A 209 5.25 -5.01 -12.21
C THR A 209 5.78 -5.94 -11.12
N ASP A 210 6.60 -5.44 -10.19
CA ASP A 210 7.00 -6.20 -9.01
C ASP A 210 5.81 -6.49 -8.09
N ILE A 211 4.95 -5.48 -7.87
CA ILE A 211 3.74 -5.61 -7.05
C ILE A 211 2.70 -6.55 -7.66
N GLN A 212 2.55 -6.55 -8.99
CA GLN A 212 1.73 -7.57 -9.67
C GLN A 212 2.24 -8.97 -9.34
N GLY A 213 3.56 -9.19 -9.37
CA GLY A 213 4.14 -10.49 -9.00
C GLY A 213 3.96 -10.86 -7.53
N GLU A 214 4.01 -9.89 -6.62
CA GLU A 214 3.65 -10.13 -5.21
C GLU A 214 2.18 -10.55 -5.06
N THR A 215 1.30 -9.94 -5.86
CA THR A 215 -0.14 -10.26 -5.90
C THR A 215 -0.38 -11.66 -6.45
N HIS A 216 0.29 -12.03 -7.55
CA HIS A 216 0.22 -13.36 -8.16
C HIS A 216 0.72 -14.44 -7.21
N LYS A 217 1.86 -14.19 -6.55
CA LYS A 217 2.39 -15.10 -5.53
C LYS A 217 1.39 -15.35 -4.40
N ALA A 218 0.74 -14.30 -3.89
CA ALA A 218 -0.27 -14.47 -2.85
C ALA A 218 -1.49 -15.28 -3.32
N ASP A 219 -1.83 -15.21 -4.61
CA ASP A 219 -2.89 -16.02 -5.19
C ASP A 219 -2.44 -17.47 -5.45
N GLN A 220 -1.18 -17.70 -5.84
CA GLN A 220 -0.57 -19.03 -5.92
C GLN A 220 -0.59 -19.72 -4.55
N ASP A 221 -0.13 -19.03 -3.51
CA ASP A 221 -0.11 -19.57 -2.14
C ASP A 221 -1.53 -20.00 -1.69
N LYS A 222 -2.58 -19.25 -2.07
CA LYS A 222 -3.98 -19.63 -1.80
C LYS A 222 -4.40 -20.90 -2.55
N ILE A 223 -4.01 -21.02 -3.82
CA ILE A 223 -4.31 -22.20 -4.64
C ILE A 223 -3.59 -23.43 -4.08
N ASP A 224 -2.30 -23.33 -3.78
CA ASP A 224 -1.50 -24.43 -3.25
C ASP A 224 -2.08 -24.98 -1.94
N ILE A 225 -2.41 -24.08 -1.00
CA ILE A 225 -3.05 -24.47 0.28
C ILE A 225 -4.37 -25.21 0.04
N GLU A 226 -5.19 -24.74 -0.90
CA GLU A 226 -6.48 -25.35 -1.17
C GLU A 226 -6.33 -26.68 -1.93
N LEU A 227 -5.32 -26.79 -2.79
CA LEU A 227 -4.97 -28.02 -3.51
C LEU A 227 -4.50 -29.12 -2.53
N ASP A 228 -3.66 -28.77 -1.56
CA ASP A 228 -3.23 -29.68 -0.49
C ASP A 228 -4.43 -30.17 0.35
N ASN A 229 -5.33 -29.26 0.73
CA ASN A 229 -6.55 -29.61 1.48
C ASN A 229 -7.47 -30.56 0.70
N VAL A 230 -7.61 -30.33 -0.62
CA VAL A 230 -8.39 -31.19 -1.52
C VAL A 230 -7.74 -32.57 -1.62
N HIS A 231 -6.41 -32.65 -1.79
CA HIS A 231 -5.69 -33.91 -1.86
C HIS A 231 -5.78 -34.73 -0.56
N GLU A 232 -5.59 -34.10 0.60
CA GLU A 232 -5.74 -34.76 1.90
C GLU A 232 -7.18 -35.29 2.10
N SER A 233 -8.17 -34.47 1.75
CA SER A 233 -9.58 -34.84 1.85
C SER A 233 -9.97 -35.96 0.89
N ASP A 234 -9.44 -35.97 -0.35
CA ASP A 234 -9.69 -37.06 -1.30
C ASP A 234 -9.11 -38.39 -0.81
N SER A 235 -7.87 -38.37 -0.28
CA SER A 235 -7.23 -39.54 0.30
C SER A 235 -8.06 -40.10 1.46
N ASN A 236 -8.46 -39.26 2.40
CA ASN A 236 -9.27 -39.65 3.57
C ASN A 236 -10.64 -40.21 3.16
N ILE A 237 -11.31 -39.59 2.19
CA ILE A 237 -12.62 -40.07 1.69
C ILE A 237 -12.45 -41.41 0.97
N THR A 238 -11.41 -41.56 0.15
CA THR A 238 -11.13 -42.80 -0.59
C THR A 238 -10.83 -43.95 0.35
N GLU A 239 -9.97 -43.75 1.35
CA GLU A 239 -9.69 -44.75 2.39
C GLU A 239 -10.96 -45.11 3.20
N THR A 240 -11.78 -44.12 3.55
CA THR A 240 -13.05 -44.37 4.25
C THR A 240 -14.00 -45.21 3.39
N ILE A 241 -14.12 -44.92 2.09
CA ILE A 241 -14.95 -45.70 1.16
C ILE A 241 -14.44 -47.14 1.06
N GLU A 242 -13.13 -47.35 0.97
CA GLU A 242 -12.53 -48.69 0.91
C GLU A 242 -12.79 -49.48 2.20
N ASN A 243 -12.57 -48.88 3.36
CA ASN A 243 -12.88 -49.49 4.66
C ASN A 243 -14.38 -49.84 4.81
N LEU A 244 -15.28 -48.98 4.34
CA LEU A 244 -16.73 -49.26 4.38
C LEU A 244 -17.11 -50.39 3.41
N ARG A 245 -16.47 -50.50 2.24
CA ARG A 245 -16.67 -51.61 1.30
C ARG A 245 -16.22 -52.94 1.90
N ASP A 246 -15.08 -52.96 2.59
CA ASP A 246 -14.59 -54.14 3.30
C ASP A 246 -15.55 -54.57 4.42
N GLN A 247 -16.16 -53.62 5.15
CA GLN A 247 -17.18 -53.92 6.15
C GLN A 247 -18.46 -54.46 5.52
N LEU A 248 -18.87 -53.92 4.37
CA LEU A 248 -20.06 -54.37 3.63
C LEU A 248 -19.91 -55.83 3.17
N GLU A 249 -18.73 -56.22 2.71
CA GLU A 249 -18.44 -57.60 2.30
C GLU A 249 -18.52 -58.58 3.48
N LYS A 250 -18.09 -58.15 4.68
CA LYS A 250 -18.09 -58.95 5.91
C LYS A 250 -19.46 -58.97 6.62
N ALA A 251 -20.36 -58.04 6.30
CA ALA A 251 -21.66 -57.94 6.94
C ALA A 251 -22.60 -59.07 6.46
N THR A 252 -23.15 -59.82 7.42
CA THR A 252 -24.09 -60.92 7.18
C THR A 252 -25.56 -60.52 7.41
N ASP A 253 -25.79 -59.39 8.07
CA ASP A 253 -27.12 -58.85 8.36
C ASP A 253 -27.56 -57.80 7.33
N GLU A 254 -28.78 -57.92 6.83
CA GLU A 254 -29.32 -57.05 5.76
C GLU A 254 -29.61 -55.62 6.24
N GLU A 255 -29.94 -55.43 7.52
CA GLU A 255 -30.17 -54.09 8.08
C GLU A 255 -28.84 -53.34 8.24
N HIS A 256 -27.80 -54.04 8.72
CA HIS A 256 -26.44 -53.52 8.78
C HIS A 256 -25.84 -53.22 7.39
N ARG A 257 -26.12 -54.05 6.37
CA ARG A 257 -25.68 -53.79 4.99
C ARG A 257 -26.24 -52.50 4.42
N LYS A 258 -27.55 -52.26 4.59
CA LYS A 258 -28.21 -51.03 4.12
C LYS A 258 -27.64 -49.78 4.77
N GLU A 259 -27.31 -49.84 6.07
CA GLU A 259 -26.69 -48.73 6.78
C GLU A 259 -25.29 -48.41 6.21
N ILE A 260 -24.46 -49.42 5.96
CA ILE A 260 -23.13 -49.23 5.36
C ILE A 260 -23.24 -48.68 3.94
N GLU A 261 -24.16 -49.20 3.11
CA GLU A 261 -24.40 -48.69 1.75
C GLU A 261 -24.78 -47.20 1.76
N SER A 262 -25.65 -46.79 2.68
CA SER A 262 -26.02 -45.38 2.88
C SER A 262 -24.81 -44.50 3.20
N GLN A 263 -23.90 -44.97 4.07
CA GLN A 263 -22.67 -44.25 4.41
C GLN A 263 -21.69 -44.17 3.24
N VAL A 264 -21.57 -45.24 2.44
CA VAL A 264 -20.77 -45.26 1.21
C VAL A 264 -21.31 -44.23 0.21
N ASP A 265 -22.62 -44.19 -0.01
CA ASP A 265 -23.23 -43.25 -0.95
C ASP A 265 -23.13 -41.80 -0.46
N ALA A 266 -23.21 -41.57 0.85
CA ALA A 266 -22.92 -40.25 1.43
C ALA A 266 -21.46 -39.83 1.17
N LYS A 267 -20.49 -40.75 1.34
CA LYS A 267 -19.08 -40.47 1.06
C LYS A 267 -18.78 -40.27 -0.42
N LYS A 268 -19.44 -41.02 -1.32
CA LYS A 268 -19.35 -40.78 -2.77
C LYS A 268 -19.85 -39.38 -3.15
N LYS A 269 -20.96 -38.92 -2.57
CA LYS A 269 -21.45 -37.54 -2.80
C LYS A 269 -20.43 -36.49 -2.34
N GLN A 270 -19.78 -36.70 -1.20
CA GLN A 270 -18.68 -35.84 -0.75
C GLN A 270 -17.51 -35.84 -1.75
N LYS A 271 -17.17 -37.00 -2.31
CA LYS A 271 -16.15 -37.11 -3.36
C LYS A 271 -16.54 -36.33 -4.63
N GLU A 272 -17.78 -36.44 -5.09
CA GLU A 272 -18.27 -35.69 -6.26
C GLU A 272 -18.23 -34.16 -6.05
N GLU A 273 -18.51 -33.67 -4.84
CA GLU A 273 -18.37 -32.24 -4.50
C GLU A 273 -16.89 -31.81 -4.50
N LEU A 274 -16.01 -32.68 -4.01
CA LEU A 274 -14.58 -32.45 -3.97
C LEU A 274 -13.96 -32.46 -5.38
N ASP A 275 -14.41 -33.35 -6.27
CA ASP A 275 -14.01 -33.38 -7.68
C ASP A 275 -14.39 -32.08 -8.40
N LYS A 276 -15.57 -31.52 -8.12
CA LYS A 276 -15.97 -30.21 -8.65
C LYS A 276 -15.04 -29.09 -8.16
N LYS A 277 -14.69 -29.12 -6.88
CA LYS A 277 -13.75 -28.15 -6.30
C LYS A 277 -12.36 -28.26 -6.93
N ALA A 278 -11.88 -29.47 -7.22
CA ALA A 278 -10.63 -29.69 -7.94
C ALA A 278 -10.67 -29.11 -9.36
N ILE A 279 -11.79 -29.27 -10.08
CA ILE A 279 -11.98 -28.66 -11.42
C ILE A 279 -11.96 -27.13 -11.34
N ASP A 280 -12.57 -26.53 -10.31
CA ASP A 280 -12.57 -25.08 -10.16
C ASP A 280 -11.18 -24.54 -9.74
N LEU A 281 -10.41 -25.29 -8.96
CA LEU A 281 -8.99 -24.99 -8.68
C LEU A 281 -8.13 -25.03 -9.95
N ASP A 282 -8.32 -26.03 -10.82
CA ASP A 282 -7.59 -26.11 -12.10
C ASP A 282 -7.87 -24.89 -13.00
N LYS A 283 -9.13 -24.42 -13.05
CA LYS A 283 -9.46 -23.16 -13.76
C LYS A 283 -8.82 -21.94 -13.10
N ALA A 284 -8.76 -21.91 -11.77
CA ALA A 284 -8.13 -20.82 -11.03
C ALA A 284 -6.62 -20.77 -11.31
N GLN A 285 -5.95 -21.93 -11.34
CA GLN A 285 -4.54 -22.06 -11.72
C GLN A 285 -4.31 -21.60 -13.16
N GLN A 286 -5.09 -22.09 -14.13
CA GLN A 286 -4.97 -21.66 -15.53
C GLN A 286 -5.13 -20.14 -15.71
N LYS A 287 -6.01 -19.51 -14.92
CA LYS A 287 -6.18 -18.06 -14.95
C LYS A 287 -4.95 -17.34 -14.38
N LEU A 288 -4.37 -17.86 -13.30
CA LEU A 288 -3.16 -17.30 -12.69
C LEU A 288 -1.96 -17.45 -13.64
N ASP A 289 -1.76 -18.63 -14.24
CA ASP A 289 -0.70 -18.88 -15.23
C ASP A 289 -0.77 -17.88 -16.39
N PHE A 290 -1.96 -17.60 -16.91
CA PHE A 290 -2.14 -16.60 -17.96
C PHE A 290 -1.78 -15.17 -17.50
N SER A 291 -2.12 -14.82 -16.26
CA SER A 291 -1.72 -13.53 -15.68
C SER A 291 -0.20 -13.44 -15.47
N GLU A 292 0.45 -14.53 -15.06
CA GLU A 292 1.91 -14.61 -14.90
C GLU A 292 2.64 -14.49 -16.24
N ASP A 293 2.18 -15.21 -17.28
CA ASP A 293 2.73 -15.09 -18.64
C ASP A 293 2.66 -13.64 -19.15
N ASN A 294 1.54 -12.96 -18.92
CA ASN A 294 1.39 -11.56 -19.29
C ASN A 294 2.34 -10.65 -18.51
N LEU A 295 2.52 -10.91 -17.21
CA LEU A 295 3.44 -10.15 -16.37
C LEU A 295 4.89 -10.33 -16.81
N ASP A 296 5.28 -11.53 -17.20
CA ASP A 296 6.63 -11.82 -17.70
C ASP A 296 6.92 -11.05 -18.99
N ILE A 297 5.94 -10.99 -19.92
CA ILE A 297 6.05 -10.15 -21.14
C ILE A 297 6.24 -8.67 -20.77
N GLN A 298 5.49 -8.17 -19.79
CA GLN A 298 5.62 -6.78 -19.33
C GLN A 298 7.00 -6.52 -18.71
N ARG A 299 7.49 -7.43 -17.87
CA ARG A 299 8.81 -7.33 -17.22
C ARG A 299 9.95 -7.40 -18.23
N ASP A 300 9.85 -8.26 -19.23
CA ASP A 300 10.83 -8.35 -20.31
C ASP A 300 10.84 -7.05 -21.12
N THR A 301 9.68 -6.48 -21.44
CA THR A 301 9.58 -5.18 -22.11
C THR A 301 10.22 -4.05 -21.28
N VAL A 302 10.00 -4.04 -19.97
CA VAL A 302 10.64 -3.08 -19.05
C VAL A 302 12.16 -3.29 -19.01
N ARG A 303 12.62 -4.53 -18.93
CA ARG A 303 14.05 -4.88 -18.92
C ARG A 303 14.74 -4.46 -20.22
N GLU A 304 14.12 -4.73 -21.37
CA GLU A 304 14.63 -4.30 -22.68
C GLU A 304 14.80 -2.78 -22.72
N LYS A 305 13.80 -2.02 -22.25
CA LYS A 305 13.90 -0.55 -22.19
C LYS A 305 15.04 -0.08 -21.29
N ILE A 306 15.19 -0.67 -20.11
CA ILE A 306 16.30 -0.35 -19.19
C ILE A 306 17.65 -0.62 -19.87
N GLN A 307 17.77 -1.75 -20.57
CA GLN A 307 18.99 -2.12 -21.28
C GLN A 307 19.30 -1.16 -22.43
N GLU A 308 18.28 -0.73 -23.19
CA GLU A 308 18.42 0.32 -24.21
C GLU A 308 18.96 1.62 -23.62
N ASP A 309 18.36 2.11 -22.53
CA ASP A 309 18.75 3.38 -21.90
C ASP A 309 20.20 3.31 -21.38
N ILE A 310 20.60 2.17 -20.79
CA ILE A 310 22.00 1.92 -20.37
C ILE A 310 22.94 1.92 -21.59
N ASN A 311 22.56 1.26 -22.68
CA ASN A 311 23.36 1.19 -23.89
C ASN A 311 23.54 2.57 -24.55
N GLU A 312 22.51 3.40 -24.56
CA GLU A 312 22.59 4.78 -25.04
C GLU A 312 23.54 5.63 -24.17
N ILE A 313 23.40 5.56 -22.84
CA ILE A 313 24.30 6.24 -21.90
C ILE A 313 25.75 5.81 -22.09
N ASN A 314 26.00 4.51 -22.28
CA ASN A 314 27.35 3.97 -22.48
C ASN A 314 27.94 4.38 -23.83
N LYS A 315 27.12 4.45 -24.88
CA LYS A 315 27.52 4.96 -26.20
C LYS A 315 27.89 6.45 -26.13
N GLU A 316 27.16 7.26 -25.37
CA GLU A 316 27.51 8.68 -25.14
C GLU A 316 28.80 8.83 -24.33
N LYS A 317 29.07 7.91 -23.40
CA LYS A 317 30.25 7.94 -22.51
C LYS A 317 31.46 7.14 -23.01
N ASN A 318 31.42 6.55 -24.22
CA ASN A 318 32.45 5.64 -24.77
C ASN A 318 32.81 4.45 -23.85
N LEU A 319 31.82 3.91 -23.13
CA LEU A 319 31.97 2.73 -22.29
C LEU A 319 31.64 1.45 -23.08
N PRO A 320 32.27 0.28 -22.80
CA PRO A 320 31.92 -0.99 -23.44
C PRO A 320 30.48 -1.41 -23.10
N LYS A 321 29.85 -2.21 -23.98
CA LYS A 321 28.48 -2.72 -23.77
C LYS A 321 28.44 -3.59 -22.50
N PRO A 322 27.51 -3.35 -21.56
CA PRO A 322 27.32 -4.23 -20.40
C PRO A 322 26.66 -5.56 -20.84
N GLY A 323 26.83 -6.60 -20.02
CA GLY A 323 26.15 -7.88 -20.20
C GLY A 323 24.64 -7.78 -19.99
N ASP A 324 23.90 -8.82 -20.40
CA ASP A 324 22.44 -8.87 -20.32
C ASP A 324 21.94 -8.74 -18.86
N VAL A 325 20.99 -7.83 -18.60
CA VAL A 325 20.40 -7.64 -17.26
C VAL A 325 19.60 -8.90 -16.88
N SER A 326 20.16 -9.75 -16.02
CA SER A 326 19.66 -11.12 -15.80
C SER A 326 18.45 -11.26 -14.85
N SER A 327 17.99 -10.21 -14.16
CA SER A 327 16.86 -10.38 -13.21
C SER A 327 16.21 -9.07 -12.78
N PRO A 328 14.86 -8.99 -12.65
CA PRO A 328 14.15 -7.83 -12.10
C PRO A 328 14.08 -7.82 -10.57
N LYS A 329 14.64 -8.83 -9.87
CA LYS A 329 14.49 -8.94 -8.41
C LYS A 329 15.48 -8.04 -7.64
N VAL A 330 14.87 -7.06 -6.95
CA VAL A 330 15.16 -6.56 -5.60
C VAL A 330 16.48 -5.80 -5.37
N ASP A 331 16.32 -4.65 -4.72
CA ASP A 331 17.33 -3.77 -4.13
C ASP A 331 18.38 -3.19 -5.10
N LYS A 332 18.31 -1.87 -5.31
CA LYS A 332 19.43 -1.10 -5.89
C LYS A 332 20.76 -1.38 -5.16
N GLN A 333 20.70 -1.75 -3.88
CA GLN A 333 21.86 -2.13 -3.09
C GLN A 333 22.39 -3.54 -3.43
N LEU A 334 21.52 -4.49 -3.78
CA LEU A 334 21.91 -5.83 -4.21
C LEU A 334 22.49 -5.77 -5.64
N GLN A 335 21.88 -4.98 -6.53
CA GLN A 335 22.40 -4.74 -7.89
C GLN A 335 23.79 -4.09 -7.90
N ILE A 336 24.05 -3.13 -7.01
CA ILE A 336 25.39 -2.52 -6.89
C ILE A 336 26.40 -3.54 -6.37
N LYS A 337 25.97 -4.44 -5.48
CA LYS A 337 26.84 -5.45 -4.88
C LYS A 337 27.19 -6.59 -5.84
N GLU A 338 26.21 -7.12 -6.57
CA GLU A 338 26.42 -8.10 -7.65
C GLU A 338 27.31 -7.50 -8.75
N SER A 339 27.05 -6.27 -9.18
CA SER A 339 27.89 -5.57 -10.16
C SER A 339 29.31 -5.32 -9.65
N LEU A 340 29.52 -5.10 -8.35
CA LEU A 340 30.86 -4.97 -7.74
C LEU A 340 31.59 -6.31 -7.68
N GLU A 341 30.88 -7.40 -7.39
CA GLU A 341 31.44 -8.76 -7.37
C GLU A 341 31.88 -9.19 -8.78
N ASP A 342 31.05 -8.96 -9.79
CA ASP A 342 31.37 -9.23 -11.21
C ASP A 342 32.60 -8.44 -11.69
N LEU A 343 32.69 -7.15 -11.37
CA LEU A 343 33.84 -6.32 -11.75
C LEU A 343 35.12 -6.75 -11.02
N GLN A 344 35.02 -7.21 -9.78
CA GLN A 344 36.16 -7.76 -9.03
C GLN A 344 36.63 -9.11 -9.57
N GLU A 345 35.72 -9.92 -10.10
CA GLU A 345 36.06 -11.18 -10.76
C GLU A 345 36.76 -10.91 -12.11
N GLN A 346 36.23 -9.98 -12.92
CA GLN A 346 36.88 -9.54 -14.16
C GLN A 346 38.28 -8.95 -13.94
N LEU A 347 38.49 -8.24 -12.83
CA LEU A 347 39.81 -7.72 -12.46
C LEU A 347 40.82 -8.84 -12.18
N LYS A 348 40.37 -9.99 -11.66
CA LYS A 348 41.20 -11.16 -11.38
C LYS A 348 41.51 -11.97 -12.63
N GLU A 349 40.57 -12.02 -13.59
CA GLU A 349 40.71 -12.80 -14.83
C GLU A 349 41.47 -12.05 -15.94
N THR A 350 41.45 -10.72 -15.95
CA THR A 350 42.15 -9.96 -16.99
C THR A 350 43.66 -9.91 -16.77
N SER A 351 44.43 -10.07 -17.86
CA SER A 351 45.90 -9.96 -17.86
C SER A 351 46.43 -8.69 -18.52
N ASP A 352 45.55 -7.84 -19.07
CA ASP A 352 45.90 -6.56 -19.69
C ASP A 352 45.87 -5.42 -18.66
N GLU A 353 47.02 -4.80 -18.41
CA GLU A 353 47.19 -3.71 -17.44
C GLU A 353 46.36 -2.45 -17.74
N ASN A 354 46.04 -2.18 -19.01
CA ASN A 354 45.15 -1.06 -19.35
C ASN A 354 43.69 -1.40 -19.06
N GLN A 355 43.27 -2.65 -19.26
CA GLN A 355 41.92 -3.11 -18.90
C GLN A 355 41.75 -3.18 -17.38
N LYS A 356 42.77 -3.65 -16.64
CA LYS A 356 42.77 -3.64 -15.16
C LYS A 356 42.50 -2.25 -14.60
N ARG A 357 43.25 -1.25 -15.07
CA ARG A 357 43.09 0.14 -14.62
C ARG A 357 41.71 0.71 -14.91
N GLU A 358 41.06 0.25 -15.97
CA GLU A 358 39.71 0.70 -16.31
C GLU A 358 38.64 0.01 -15.46
N ILE A 359 38.80 -1.28 -15.19
CA ILE A 359 37.93 -2.03 -14.26
C ILE A 359 38.07 -1.49 -12.83
N GLU A 360 39.29 -1.16 -12.39
CA GLU A 360 39.55 -0.54 -11.08
C GLU A 360 38.80 0.80 -10.91
N LYS A 361 38.77 1.64 -11.95
CA LYS A 361 37.98 2.88 -11.92
C LYS A 361 36.47 2.62 -11.85
N GLN A 362 35.98 1.59 -12.54
CA GLN A 362 34.56 1.22 -12.47
C GLN A 362 34.17 0.72 -11.07
N ILE A 363 35.04 -0.06 -10.43
CA ILE A 363 34.87 -0.48 -9.03
C ILE A 363 34.84 0.74 -8.10
N GLU A 364 35.71 1.73 -8.32
CA GLU A 364 35.77 2.95 -7.50
C GLU A 364 34.49 3.80 -7.64
N ILE A 365 33.95 3.94 -8.85
CA ILE A 365 32.67 4.63 -9.10
C ILE A 365 31.52 3.90 -8.41
N LYS A 366 31.42 2.58 -8.56
CA LYS A 366 30.35 1.77 -7.95
C LYS A 366 30.40 1.76 -6.42
N LYS A 367 31.60 1.78 -5.83
CA LYS A 367 31.77 1.96 -4.37
C LYS A 367 31.31 3.33 -3.89
N SER A 368 31.54 4.38 -4.69
CA SER A 368 31.05 5.72 -4.38
C SER A 368 29.52 5.79 -4.44
N ASP A 369 28.90 5.13 -5.43
CA ASP A 369 27.44 4.99 -5.51
C ASP A 369 26.88 4.21 -4.29
N GLU A 370 27.57 3.17 -3.83
CA GLU A 370 27.22 2.42 -2.61
C GLU A 370 27.32 3.28 -1.33
N GLU A 371 28.34 4.15 -1.21
CA GLU A 371 28.51 5.08 -0.09
C GLU A 371 27.47 6.21 -0.08
N LEU A 372 27.08 6.71 -1.25
CA LEU A 372 26.01 7.69 -1.42
C LEU A 372 24.64 7.14 -1.00
N LEU A 373 24.40 5.84 -1.19
CA LEU A 373 23.19 5.16 -0.72
C LEU A 373 23.18 4.94 0.80
N LYS A 374 24.35 4.78 1.43
CA LYS A 374 24.50 4.60 2.89
C LYS A 374 24.43 5.92 3.68
N SER A 375 24.76 7.05 3.07
CA SER A 375 24.78 8.38 3.71
C SER A 375 23.45 9.14 3.59
N LYS A 376 22.39 8.63 4.22
CA LYS A 376 21.19 9.45 4.51
C LYS A 376 21.39 10.22 5.81
N ASP A 377 22.09 11.36 5.72
CA ASP A 377 22.16 12.37 6.79
C ASP A 377 21.85 13.77 6.20
N PRO A 378 20.81 14.49 6.65
CA PRO A 378 20.30 15.70 5.97
C PRO A 378 21.08 16.99 6.27
N LYS A 379 22.38 16.92 6.61
CA LYS A 379 23.23 18.08 6.91
C LYS A 379 24.56 18.06 6.14
N ALA A 380 24.49 18.09 4.81
CA ALA A 380 25.63 18.47 3.97
C ALA A 380 25.18 18.94 2.58
N LEU A 381 24.27 19.93 2.53
CA LEU A 381 23.89 20.63 1.29
C LEU A 381 24.34 22.09 1.26
N ASP A 382 25.36 22.44 2.03
CA ASP A 382 25.92 23.81 1.99
C ASP A 382 27.43 23.80 2.23
N LEU A 383 28.19 23.38 1.21
CA LEU A 383 29.62 23.68 1.00
C LEU A 383 30.12 22.92 -0.24
N ASN A 384 29.70 23.32 -1.44
CA ASN A 384 30.45 23.06 -2.69
C ASN A 384 29.96 23.92 -3.86
N ARG A 385 29.80 25.23 -3.60
CA ARG A 385 29.64 26.25 -4.66
C ARG A 385 30.96 26.91 -5.07
N ASP A 386 32.10 26.54 -4.47
CA ASP A 386 33.38 27.27 -4.65
C ASP A 386 34.54 26.50 -5.31
N LEU A 387 34.30 25.34 -5.95
CA LEU A 387 35.37 24.61 -6.66
C LEU A 387 35.24 24.54 -8.18
N ASN A 388 34.23 25.18 -8.79
CA ASN A 388 34.09 25.24 -10.26
C ASN A 388 34.45 26.60 -10.90
N SER A 389 35.16 27.48 -10.19
CA SER A 389 35.62 28.77 -10.74
C SER A 389 37.14 28.95 -10.68
N LYS A 390 37.94 27.89 -10.91
CA LYS A 390 39.41 28.01 -11.03
C LYS A 390 40.09 26.83 -11.76
N ALA A 391 39.49 26.33 -12.83
CA ALA A 391 40.16 25.41 -13.77
C ALA A 391 39.94 25.84 -15.23
N SER A 392 40.11 27.14 -15.50
CA SER A 392 40.29 27.66 -16.86
C SER A 392 41.14 28.92 -16.77
N SER A 393 42.42 28.73 -16.46
CA SER A 393 43.46 29.72 -16.76
C SER A 393 44.86 29.16 -16.51
N LYS A 394 45.57 28.97 -17.63
CA LYS A 394 47.03 29.06 -17.83
C LYS A 394 47.93 27.91 -17.37
N GLU A 395 48.27 27.10 -18.37
CA GLU A 395 49.64 26.82 -18.82
C GLU A 395 50.82 27.54 -18.12
N LYS A 396 51.91 26.76 -17.97
CA LYS A 396 53.32 27.14 -17.75
C LYS A 396 53.72 27.56 -16.32
N ILE A 397 54.56 26.76 -15.67
CA ILE A 397 56.01 27.03 -15.47
C ILE A 397 56.66 25.91 -14.63
N LYS A 398 57.84 25.50 -15.10
CA LYS A 398 58.88 24.66 -14.48
C LYS A 398 59.27 25.08 -13.04
N GLY A 399 59.66 24.09 -12.24
CA GLY A 399 61.00 24.10 -11.64
C GLY A 399 61.12 24.14 -10.10
N LYS A 400 61.79 23.09 -9.60
CA LYS A 400 62.85 23.09 -8.56
C LYS A 400 62.52 23.35 -7.07
N GLU A 401 62.90 22.30 -6.32
CA GLU A 401 63.79 22.27 -5.14
C GLU A 401 63.29 22.70 -3.75
N LYS A 402 63.45 21.73 -2.82
CA LYS A 402 64.11 21.84 -1.49
C LYS A 402 63.36 22.61 -0.39
N GLU A 403 63.40 22.26 0.90
CA GLU A 403 64.05 21.23 1.74
C GLU A 403 63.63 21.56 3.19
N ILE A 404 63.93 20.65 4.14
CA ILE A 404 64.06 20.86 5.61
C ILE A 404 62.75 20.77 6.42
N VAL A 405 62.60 20.04 7.54
CA VAL A 405 63.19 18.87 8.24
C VAL A 405 62.73 18.99 9.72
N LYS A 406 62.60 17.84 10.42
CA LYS A 406 62.58 17.62 11.90
C LYS A 406 61.25 17.90 12.63
N GLU A 407 60.80 17.11 13.61
CA GLU A 407 61.49 16.15 14.48
C GLU A 407 60.51 15.21 15.25
N LYS A 408 60.90 13.93 15.41
CA LYS A 408 60.73 12.95 16.53
C LYS A 408 59.34 12.77 17.20
N SER A 409 58.85 11.56 17.52
CA SER A 409 59.43 10.50 18.38
C SER A 409 58.58 9.21 18.26
N LYS A 410 59.09 8.05 17.80
CA LYS A 410 59.51 6.83 18.55
C LYS A 410 58.85 6.55 19.92
N VAL A 411 58.25 5.36 20.08
CA VAL A 411 58.54 4.24 21.03
C VAL A 411 57.68 3.03 20.53
N SER A 412 58.24 1.92 19.99
CA SER A 412 58.76 0.67 20.64
C SER A 412 57.66 -0.12 21.41
N LEU A 413 57.59 -1.45 21.48
CA LEU A 413 58.32 -2.63 20.97
C LEU A 413 57.49 -3.86 21.41
N GLY A 414 57.64 -5.03 20.77
CA GLY A 414 57.54 -6.32 21.48
C GLY A 414 56.53 -7.36 20.96
N ASP A 415 57.04 -8.26 20.12
CA ASP A 415 57.31 -9.67 20.49
C ASP A 415 56.18 -10.73 20.55
N LEU A 416 56.31 -11.70 19.61
CA LEU A 416 56.31 -13.18 19.77
C LEU A 416 55.22 -14.00 19.05
N ASP A 417 55.72 -14.73 18.04
CA ASP A 417 55.76 -16.19 17.89
C ASP A 417 54.54 -17.03 17.46
N ASN A 418 54.85 -17.76 16.37
CA ASN A 418 54.73 -19.21 16.14
C ASN A 418 53.42 -19.86 15.69
N ASP A 419 53.50 -20.31 14.42
CA ASP A 419 53.68 -21.71 14.00
C ASP A 419 52.53 -22.44 13.27
N GLU A 420 52.98 -23.04 12.16
CA GLU A 420 52.64 -24.37 11.62
C GLU A 420 51.20 -24.65 11.11
N THR A 421 50.93 -25.43 10.07
CA THR A 421 51.69 -26.12 9.01
C THR A 421 50.67 -26.68 7.98
N LEU A 422 51.11 -26.74 6.71
CA LEU A 422 50.98 -27.85 5.75
C LEU A 422 49.62 -28.41 5.26
N MET A 423 49.60 -28.51 3.92
CA MET A 423 49.35 -29.70 3.09
C MET A 423 48.08 -29.77 2.22
N THR A 424 48.34 -29.71 0.92
CA THR A 424 47.58 -30.25 -0.23
C THR A 424 47.46 -31.78 -0.16
N PRO A 425 46.61 -32.41 -1.00
CA PRO A 425 47.18 -33.00 -2.23
C PRO A 425 46.29 -32.92 -3.49
N GLU A 426 46.99 -33.17 -4.61
CA GLU A 426 46.59 -33.28 -6.02
C GLU A 426 45.76 -34.54 -6.35
N ASP A 427 45.03 -34.52 -7.47
CA ASP A 427 45.18 -35.43 -8.64
C ASP A 427 44.02 -35.22 -9.64
N GLN A 428 44.29 -34.87 -10.92
CA GLN A 428 44.38 -35.77 -12.11
C GLN A 428 43.08 -36.56 -12.41
N LYS A 429 42.53 -36.73 -13.62
CA LYS A 429 42.90 -36.48 -15.04
C LYS A 429 41.76 -37.01 -15.94
N LEU A 430 41.76 -36.61 -17.22
CA LEU A 430 41.18 -37.29 -18.43
C LEU A 430 39.63 -37.33 -18.57
N SER A 431 39.00 -37.25 -19.75
CA SER A 431 39.46 -37.22 -21.15
C SER A 431 38.29 -36.98 -22.12
N GLU A 432 38.58 -36.25 -23.21
CA GLU A 432 38.25 -36.52 -24.63
C GLU A 432 36.81 -36.71 -25.14
N ASP A 433 36.35 -35.67 -25.85
CA ASP A 433 36.22 -35.59 -27.32
C ASP A 433 35.05 -36.28 -28.10
N LYS A 434 34.51 -35.46 -29.02
CA LYS A 434 33.90 -35.75 -30.36
C LYS A 434 32.38 -35.94 -30.52
N LYS A 435 31.77 -34.82 -30.96
CA LYS A 435 31.04 -34.60 -32.23
C LYS A 435 30.36 -35.80 -32.92
N LEU A 436 29.07 -35.65 -33.23
CA LEU A 436 28.61 -35.58 -34.63
C LEU A 436 27.23 -34.92 -34.82
N ASP A 437 27.18 -34.05 -35.82
CA ASP A 437 26.02 -33.40 -36.44
C ASP A 437 24.96 -34.37 -37.00
N SER A 438 23.69 -33.93 -37.05
CA SER A 438 22.95 -33.88 -38.33
C SER A 438 21.76 -32.89 -38.29
N LYS A 439 21.77 -31.96 -39.25
CA LYS A 439 20.68 -31.04 -39.62
C LYS A 439 19.58 -31.78 -40.41
N LYS A 440 18.30 -31.40 -40.23
CA LYS A 440 17.50 -30.73 -41.30
C LYS A 440 16.08 -30.31 -40.88
N ASN A 441 15.81 -29.04 -41.19
CA ASN A 441 14.55 -28.35 -41.51
C ASN A 441 13.31 -29.20 -41.85
N LEU A 442 12.14 -28.69 -41.45
CA LEU A 442 10.92 -28.59 -42.28
C LEU A 442 9.99 -27.47 -41.73
N LYS A 443 9.65 -26.49 -42.59
CA LYS A 443 8.44 -25.66 -42.47
C LYS A 443 7.21 -26.51 -42.88
N PRO A 444 5.99 -26.04 -42.57
CA PRO A 444 5.12 -25.65 -43.68
C PRO A 444 4.35 -24.33 -43.44
N VAL A 445 3.59 -23.97 -44.47
CA VAL A 445 3.01 -22.67 -44.85
C VAL A 445 1.49 -22.82 -45.02
N SER A 446 0.76 -21.68 -44.93
CA SER A 446 -0.59 -21.34 -45.47
C SER A 446 -1.81 -22.04 -44.83
N GLU A 447 -2.97 -21.39 -44.62
CA GLU A 447 -3.80 -20.70 -45.63
C GLU A 447 -4.68 -19.56 -45.10
N ILE A 448 -5.06 -18.71 -46.06
CA ILE A 448 -5.93 -17.53 -46.02
C ILE A 448 -7.37 -17.99 -46.27
N GLU A 449 -8.34 -17.47 -45.52
CA GLU A 449 -9.69 -17.24 -46.04
C GLU A 449 -10.25 -15.91 -45.51
N ARG A 450 -10.40 -14.97 -46.45
CA ARG A 450 -11.31 -13.82 -46.36
C ARG A 450 -12.64 -14.22 -47.02
N VAL A 451 -13.63 -13.32 -46.89
CA VAL A 451 -14.84 -13.11 -47.72
C VAL A 451 -16.09 -13.69 -47.01
N ASN A 452 -17.16 -12.96 -46.67
CA ASN A 452 -17.89 -11.93 -47.44
C ASN A 452 -18.81 -11.05 -46.55
N GLU A 453 -18.95 -9.77 -46.93
CA GLU A 453 -20.13 -8.94 -46.64
C GLU A 453 -21.32 -9.40 -47.50
N ILE A 454 -22.52 -9.50 -46.92
CA ILE A 454 -23.78 -9.36 -47.68
C ILE A 454 -24.77 -8.54 -46.85
N SER A 455 -25.22 -7.45 -47.48
CA SER A 455 -26.35 -6.61 -47.12
C SER A 455 -27.66 -7.17 -47.72
N LYS A 456 -28.79 -7.02 -46.99
CA LYS A 456 -30.22 -6.93 -47.41
C LYS A 456 -31.12 -7.15 -46.16
N SER A 457 -31.78 -6.12 -45.63
CA SER A 457 -33.08 -5.55 -46.01
C SER A 457 -34.32 -6.40 -45.65
N ASN A 458 -35.16 -5.80 -44.79
CA ASN A 458 -36.63 -5.76 -44.80
C ASN A 458 -37.50 -6.85 -44.13
N ASN A 459 -38.40 -6.31 -43.29
CA ASN A 459 -39.83 -6.62 -43.07
C ASN A 459 -40.28 -7.42 -41.82
N ASN A 460 -40.87 -6.66 -40.88
CA ASN A 460 -42.24 -6.75 -40.34
C ASN A 460 -42.91 -8.12 -40.10
N GLU A 461 -43.30 -8.36 -38.84
CA GLU A 461 -44.69 -8.62 -38.35
C GLU A 461 -44.59 -8.88 -36.82
N VAL A 462 -45.01 -7.97 -35.91
CA VAL A 462 -46.37 -7.71 -35.39
C VAL A 462 -47.16 -8.96 -34.97
N SER A 463 -47.32 -9.14 -33.65
CA SER A 463 -48.58 -9.49 -32.93
C SER A 463 -48.31 -9.54 -31.41
N LYS A 464 -48.60 -8.48 -30.66
CA LYS A 464 -49.82 -8.26 -29.83
C LYS A 464 -50.01 -9.23 -28.65
N SER A 465 -49.82 -8.72 -27.42
CA SER A 465 -50.90 -8.52 -26.44
C SER A 465 -50.38 -7.74 -25.21
N SER A 466 -51.25 -6.91 -24.65
CA SER A 466 -51.00 -5.84 -23.65
C SER A 466 -51.60 -6.23 -22.27
N PRO A 467 -51.93 -5.29 -21.35
CA PRO A 467 -51.05 -4.57 -20.39
C PRO A 467 -51.62 -4.57 -18.94
N LEU A 468 -50.87 -4.09 -17.92
CA LEU A 468 -51.30 -3.47 -16.62
C LEU A 468 -49.97 -3.18 -15.86
N ASP A 469 -49.65 -2.09 -15.16
CA ASP A 469 -50.36 -0.90 -14.70
C ASP A 469 -49.34 0.23 -14.45
N LYS A 470 -49.75 1.47 -14.72
CA LYS A 470 -49.24 2.71 -14.09
C LYS A 470 -50.47 3.45 -13.57
N PRO A 471 -50.35 4.21 -12.47
CA PRO A 471 -51.14 5.42 -12.32
C PRO A 471 -50.27 6.67 -12.35
N SER A 472 -50.74 7.64 -13.16
CA SER A 472 -50.38 9.05 -13.14
C SER A 472 -51.46 9.87 -12.43
N TYR A 473 -51.32 11.20 -12.50
CA TYR A 473 -52.20 12.32 -12.13
C TYR A 473 -51.90 12.96 -10.77
N SER A 474 -51.87 14.29 -10.59
CA SER A 474 -51.89 15.47 -11.48
C SER A 474 -51.88 16.73 -10.61
N ASP A 475 -51.44 17.84 -11.21
CA ASP A 475 -51.59 19.22 -10.74
C ASP A 475 -53.03 19.61 -10.38
N ILE A 476 -53.20 20.47 -9.36
CA ILE A 476 -54.30 21.44 -9.23
C ILE A 476 -53.76 22.77 -8.68
N ASP A 477 -54.20 23.82 -9.35
CA ASP A 477 -53.87 25.25 -9.27
C ASP A 477 -54.84 26.02 -8.33
N SER A 478 -54.52 27.30 -8.05
CA SER A 478 -55.43 28.45 -7.77
C SER A 478 -55.37 29.16 -6.39
N LYS A 479 -54.70 30.33 -6.41
CA LYS A 479 -55.14 31.73 -6.08
C LYS A 479 -55.91 32.09 -4.79
N GLU A 480 -55.42 33.16 -4.13
CA GLU A 480 -56.12 34.44 -3.85
C GLU A 480 -55.13 35.48 -3.22
N VAL A 481 -55.49 36.75 -3.02
CA VAL A 481 -55.27 37.96 -3.84
C VAL A 481 -55.19 39.19 -2.88
N VAL A 482 -54.54 40.30 -3.32
CA VAL A 482 -54.41 41.69 -2.75
C VAL A 482 -53.78 41.86 -1.34
N ASP A 483 -52.98 42.89 -1.01
CA ASP A 483 -53.11 44.31 -1.36
C ASP A 483 -51.81 45.15 -1.28
N ASN A 484 -51.81 46.27 -2.01
CA ASN A 484 -50.71 47.22 -2.28
C ASN A 484 -50.39 48.18 -1.10
N LYS A 485 -49.13 48.67 -1.01
CA LYS A 485 -48.75 50.09 -1.28
C LYS A 485 -47.30 50.46 -0.88
N ASP A 486 -46.61 51.02 -1.88
CA ASP A 486 -45.66 52.15 -1.92
C ASP A 486 -44.83 52.60 -0.70
N VAL A 487 -43.53 52.86 -0.92
CA VAL A 487 -42.88 54.20 -0.97
C VAL A 487 -41.36 54.13 -0.66
N ASN A 488 -40.55 54.39 -1.70
CA ASN A 488 -39.39 55.30 -1.81
C ASN A 488 -38.02 55.07 -1.09
N LEU A 489 -36.99 55.45 -1.86
CA LEU A 489 -35.57 55.61 -1.55
C LEU A 489 -35.31 56.71 -0.49
N GLN A 490 -34.27 56.55 0.33
CA GLN A 490 -33.07 57.42 0.34
C GLN A 490 -32.05 57.08 1.45
N GLU A 491 -30.82 57.47 1.16
CA GLU A 491 -29.56 57.31 1.89
C GLU A 491 -29.54 57.92 3.30
N THR A 492 -28.78 57.31 4.23
CA THR A 492 -27.83 58.00 5.13
C THR A 492 -27.08 57.02 6.06
N LYS A 493 -25.75 57.19 6.16
CA LYS A 493 -24.87 56.78 7.28
C LYS A 493 -24.45 58.08 8.00
N PRO A 494 -23.77 58.07 9.18
CA PRO A 494 -23.74 57.12 10.30
C PRO A 494 -23.79 57.83 11.69
N GLN A 495 -24.11 57.14 12.80
CA GLN A 495 -23.39 57.28 14.09
C GLN A 495 -23.85 56.30 15.17
N ALA A 496 -22.88 55.95 16.03
CA ALA A 496 -22.92 54.93 17.06
C ALA A 496 -23.54 55.39 18.40
N LYS A 497 -24.27 54.51 19.09
CA LYS A 497 -23.85 53.83 20.33
C LYS A 497 -24.99 53.04 21.01
N SER A 498 -24.67 51.79 21.35
CA SER A 498 -25.11 50.98 22.50
C SER A 498 -26.61 50.84 22.83
N GLN A 499 -27.16 49.63 22.64
CA GLN A 499 -27.43 48.73 23.78
C GLN A 499 -27.81 47.33 23.30
N SER A 500 -27.19 46.36 23.96
CA SER A 500 -27.31 44.91 23.90
C SER A 500 -28.72 44.40 24.21
N THR A 501 -29.24 43.41 23.46
CA THR A 501 -29.52 42.04 23.97
C THR A 501 -30.13 41.12 22.90
N SER A 502 -29.95 39.82 23.17
CA SER A 502 -30.59 38.61 22.61
C SER A 502 -30.26 38.21 21.17
N LEU A 503 -29.25 37.35 21.02
CA LEU A 503 -29.26 36.16 20.13
C LEU A 503 -28.05 35.22 20.38
N ASN A 504 -27.52 35.19 21.60
CA ASN A 504 -26.47 34.25 22.00
C ASN A 504 -26.84 33.63 23.34
N GLN A 505 -27.70 32.60 23.32
CA GLN A 505 -27.90 31.77 24.50
C GLN A 505 -28.14 30.29 24.24
N ASP A 506 -28.14 29.82 22.97
CA ASP A 506 -28.29 28.39 22.64
C ASP A 506 -27.04 27.76 22.02
N LEU A 507 -25.86 28.37 22.20
CA LEU A 507 -24.56 27.82 21.75
C LEU A 507 -23.54 27.64 22.88
N ILE A 508 -23.94 27.79 24.14
CA ILE A 508 -23.03 27.65 25.30
C ILE A 508 -23.56 26.58 26.26
N THR A 509 -23.58 25.34 25.79
CA THR A 509 -23.40 24.14 26.61
C THR A 509 -22.70 23.03 25.80
N MET A 510 -21.73 23.41 24.96
CA MET A 510 -20.60 22.51 24.72
C MET A 510 -19.59 22.82 25.81
N SER A 511 -19.40 21.86 26.72
CA SER A 511 -18.30 21.88 27.69
C SER A 511 -17.03 22.25 26.94
N ILE A 512 -16.42 23.38 27.30
CA ILE A 512 -15.12 23.80 26.79
C ILE A 512 -14.14 22.73 27.30
N ASP A 513 -13.81 21.77 26.44
CA ASP A 513 -12.68 20.88 26.64
C ASP A 513 -11.42 21.76 26.61
N SER A 514 -11.03 22.26 27.78
CA SER A 514 -9.95 23.23 27.95
C SER A 514 -8.57 22.56 27.89
N SER A 515 -8.48 21.35 27.35
CA SER A 515 -7.25 20.59 27.29
C SER A 515 -6.55 20.83 25.94
N ASN A 516 -5.31 21.32 25.99
CA ASN A 516 -4.48 21.51 24.81
C ASN A 516 -4.37 20.18 24.03
N PRO A 517 -4.58 20.17 22.70
CA PRO A 517 -4.55 18.95 21.92
C PRO A 517 -3.14 18.37 21.94
N VAL A 518 -3.09 17.04 21.97
CA VAL A 518 -1.85 16.27 22.04
C VAL A 518 -1.54 15.69 20.68
N PHE A 519 -0.29 15.78 20.26
CA PHE A 519 0.19 15.23 18.99
C PHE A 519 1.39 14.30 19.22
N LEU A 520 1.44 13.19 18.51
CA LEU A 520 2.58 12.28 18.48
C LEU A 520 3.45 12.58 17.26
N GLU A 521 4.61 13.21 17.47
CA GLU A 521 5.62 13.37 16.43
C GLU A 521 6.35 12.05 16.21
N VAL A 522 6.40 11.58 14.96
CA VAL A 522 7.07 10.32 14.63
C VAL A 522 8.58 10.50 14.76
N ILE A 523 9.22 9.69 15.61
CA ILE A 523 10.67 9.63 15.75
C ILE A 523 11.23 8.51 14.87
N ASP A 524 10.62 7.33 14.93
CA ASP A 524 11.05 6.16 14.17
C ASP A 524 9.82 5.45 13.57
N PRO A 525 9.64 5.52 12.23
CA PRO A 525 8.51 4.91 11.56
C PRO A 525 8.59 3.37 11.52
N ILE A 526 9.78 2.77 11.65
CA ILE A 526 9.96 1.31 11.61
C ILE A 526 9.54 0.69 12.94
N THR A 527 9.92 1.33 14.05
CA THR A 527 9.58 0.84 15.40
C THR A 527 8.25 1.37 15.95
N ASN A 528 7.57 2.26 15.20
CA ASN A 528 6.33 2.95 15.59
C ASN A 528 6.47 3.82 16.85
N LEU A 529 7.66 4.41 17.04
CA LEU A 529 7.96 5.27 18.19
C LEU A 529 7.80 6.75 17.84
N GLY A 530 7.23 7.49 18.80
CA GLY A 530 7.04 8.92 18.68
C GLY A 530 7.29 9.71 19.98
N MET A 531 7.20 11.03 19.85
CA MET A 531 7.28 12.01 20.92
C MET A 531 5.93 12.70 21.10
N LEU A 532 5.31 12.58 22.26
CA LEU A 532 4.09 13.34 22.58
C LEU A 532 4.44 14.79 22.89
N GLN A 533 3.67 15.70 22.27
CA GLN A 533 3.76 17.15 22.39
C GLN A 533 2.37 17.76 22.58
N LEU A 534 2.29 18.83 23.35
CA LEU A 534 1.08 19.66 23.42
C LEU A 534 1.12 20.79 22.40
N ILE A 535 -0.04 21.09 21.85
CA ILE A 535 -0.25 22.21 20.93
C ILE A 535 -1.07 23.27 21.65
N ASP A 536 -0.64 24.52 21.57
CA ASP A 536 -1.45 25.64 22.04
C ASP A 536 -2.68 25.82 21.13
N LEU A 537 -3.88 25.71 21.71
CA LEU A 537 -5.15 25.78 20.98
C LEU A 537 -5.36 27.10 20.23
N ASN A 538 -4.80 28.20 20.72
CA ASN A 538 -5.06 29.53 20.19
C ASN A 538 -4.11 29.89 19.05
N THR A 539 -2.89 29.35 19.07
CA THR A 539 -1.82 29.71 18.15
C THR A 539 -1.46 28.57 17.19
N GLY A 540 -1.84 27.32 17.50
CA GLY A 540 -1.43 26.13 16.76
C GLY A 540 0.07 25.84 16.88
N VAL A 541 0.78 26.55 17.75
CA VAL A 541 2.22 26.42 17.95
C VAL A 541 2.51 25.33 18.99
N ARG A 542 3.58 24.58 18.77
CA ARG A 542 4.07 23.55 19.68
C ARG A 542 4.53 24.19 21.00
N LEU A 543 4.06 23.67 22.12
CA LEU A 543 4.58 24.03 23.43
C LEU A 543 5.94 23.33 23.61
N LYS A 544 7.02 24.11 23.63
CA LYS A 544 8.42 23.59 23.67
C LYS A 544 8.76 22.75 24.90
N GLU A 545 7.92 22.76 25.94
CA GLU A 545 8.23 22.16 27.24
C GLU A 545 7.62 20.77 27.45
N SER A 546 6.71 20.27 26.61
CA SER A 546 6.11 18.93 26.75
C SER A 546 6.81 17.92 25.86
N THR A 547 7.71 17.10 26.42
CA THR A 547 8.43 16.09 25.63
C THR A 547 8.42 14.74 26.34
N GLN A 548 7.47 13.87 25.97
CA GLN A 548 7.54 12.43 26.30
C GLN A 548 7.97 11.66 25.05
N GLN A 549 9.22 11.23 25.00
CA GLN A 549 9.78 10.43 23.90
C GLN A 549 9.54 8.93 24.12
N GLY A 550 9.63 8.13 23.04
CA GLY A 550 9.53 6.68 23.10
C GLY A 550 8.11 6.16 23.26
N ILE A 551 7.09 6.92 22.85
CA ILE A 551 5.68 6.53 22.97
C ILE A 551 5.29 5.67 21.77
N GLN A 552 4.66 4.53 22.02
CA GLN A 552 4.19 3.61 20.99
C GLN A 552 2.89 4.13 20.37
N ARG A 553 2.85 4.23 19.03
CA ARG A 553 1.68 4.77 18.30
C ARG A 553 0.35 4.09 18.65
N TYR A 554 0.32 2.76 18.72
CA TYR A 554 -0.89 1.99 19.02
C TYR A 554 -1.22 1.88 20.52
N GLY A 555 -0.39 2.47 21.37
CA GLY A 555 -0.54 2.41 22.81
C GLY A 555 -1.07 3.70 23.43
N ILE A 556 -1.69 4.61 22.67
CA ILE A 556 -2.18 5.90 23.19
C ILE A 556 -3.70 5.87 23.30
N TYR A 557 -4.21 6.18 24.48
CA TYR A 557 -5.63 6.42 24.74
C TYR A 557 -5.81 7.77 25.42
N GLU A 558 -6.46 8.71 24.73
CA GLU A 558 -6.68 10.06 25.24
C GLU A 558 -7.99 10.14 26.05
N ARG A 559 -7.91 10.74 27.24
CA ARG A 559 -9.06 11.10 28.08
C ARG A 559 -9.12 12.62 28.24
N GLU A 560 -10.20 13.12 28.84
CA GLU A 560 -10.42 14.55 29.03
C GLU A 560 -9.26 15.24 29.77
N LYS A 561 -8.72 14.61 30.83
CA LYS A 561 -7.71 15.23 31.71
C LYS A 561 -6.31 14.64 31.59
N ASP A 562 -6.17 13.47 31.01
CA ASP A 562 -4.91 12.72 30.96
C ASP A 562 -4.87 11.80 29.73
N LEU A 563 -3.74 11.11 29.54
CA LEU A 563 -3.57 10.06 28.54
C LEU A 563 -3.08 8.79 29.22
N VAL A 564 -3.55 7.64 28.74
CA VAL A 564 -2.94 6.33 29.04
C VAL A 564 -2.05 5.97 27.86
N VAL A 565 -0.77 5.70 28.11
CA VAL A 565 0.24 5.49 27.07
C VAL A 565 1.09 4.26 27.31
N ILE A 566 1.50 3.56 26.25
CA ILE A 566 2.60 2.58 26.30
C ILE A 566 3.89 3.29 25.88
N LYS A 567 4.84 3.37 26.81
CA LYS A 567 6.15 3.99 26.61
C LYS A 567 7.25 2.93 26.59
N MET A 568 8.13 3.02 25.60
CA MET A 568 9.39 2.29 25.55
C MET A 568 10.44 3.03 26.38
N ASP A 569 10.97 2.35 27.39
CA ASP A 569 12.11 2.79 28.19
C ASP A 569 13.16 1.68 28.19
N SER A 570 14.37 2.01 27.71
CA SER A 570 15.53 1.11 27.74
C SER A 570 15.24 -0.29 27.14
N GLY A 571 14.45 -0.34 26.07
CA GLY A 571 14.07 -1.57 25.36
C GLY A 571 12.87 -2.33 25.94
N LYS A 572 12.27 -1.84 27.03
CA LYS A 572 11.08 -2.42 27.67
C LYS A 572 9.88 -1.50 27.53
N ALA A 573 8.70 -2.06 27.27
CA ALA A 573 7.47 -1.28 27.25
C ALA A 573 6.86 -1.21 28.65
N LYS A 574 6.31 -0.07 29.04
CA LYS A 574 5.58 0.17 30.29
C LYS A 574 4.33 0.99 30.04
N LEU A 575 3.31 0.82 30.89
CA LEU A 575 2.11 1.66 30.88
C LEU A 575 2.34 2.90 31.73
N GLN A 576 1.91 4.05 31.25
CA GLN A 576 1.94 5.31 31.99
C GLN A 576 0.62 6.06 31.85
N ILE A 577 0.29 6.85 32.87
CA ILE A 577 -0.79 7.85 32.82
C ILE A 577 -0.12 9.24 32.81
N LEU A 578 -0.42 10.08 31.83
CA LEU A 578 0.19 11.40 31.64
C LEU A 578 -0.85 12.52 31.83
N ASN A 579 -0.57 13.52 32.65
CA ASN A 579 -1.47 14.64 32.90
C ASN A 579 -1.45 15.65 31.74
N LYS A 580 -2.60 15.93 31.10
CA LYS A 580 -2.68 16.93 30.02
C LYS A 580 -2.52 18.36 30.52
N LEU A 581 -3.00 18.65 31.74
CA LEU A 581 -2.94 19.98 32.35
C LEU A 581 -1.57 20.29 32.96
N GLU A 582 -0.84 19.25 33.39
CA GLU A 582 0.54 19.38 33.87
C GLU A 582 1.55 18.97 32.77
N ASN A 583 1.34 19.42 31.54
CA ASN A 583 2.36 19.36 30.49
C ASN A 583 2.90 17.93 30.19
N LEU A 584 2.01 16.93 30.15
CA LEU A 584 2.32 15.51 29.95
C LEU A 584 3.22 14.90 31.03
N LYS A 585 3.15 15.42 32.26
CA LYS A 585 3.84 14.83 33.41
C LYS A 585 3.25 13.47 33.77
N VAL A 586 4.11 12.52 34.07
CA VAL A 586 3.71 11.17 34.51
C VAL A 586 2.99 11.26 35.85
N ILE A 587 1.73 10.85 35.87
CA ILE A 587 0.88 10.71 37.07
C ILE A 587 1.13 9.36 37.73
N SER A 588 1.25 8.31 36.93
CA SER A 588 1.44 6.93 37.39
C SER A 588 2.13 6.11 36.30
N GLU A 589 2.93 5.12 36.70
CA GLU A 589 3.65 4.20 35.82
C GLU A 589 3.49 2.78 36.37
N SER A 590 3.25 1.80 35.50
CA SER A 590 3.18 0.40 35.90
C SER A 590 4.56 -0.17 36.21
N ASN A 591 4.66 -0.96 37.27
CA ASN A 591 5.88 -1.72 37.60
C ASN A 591 6.11 -2.95 36.70
N PHE A 592 5.18 -3.23 35.77
CA PHE A 592 5.26 -4.37 34.88
C PHE A 592 5.88 -4.02 33.53
N GLU A 593 6.58 -5.00 32.96
CA GLU A 593 6.93 -5.00 31.54
C GLU A 593 5.70 -5.39 30.72
N ILE A 594 5.47 -4.68 29.63
CA ILE A 594 4.32 -4.85 28.75
C ILE A 594 4.81 -5.24 27.37
N ASN A 595 3.99 -5.98 26.63
CA ASN A 595 4.29 -6.21 25.22
C ASN A 595 3.99 -4.93 24.43
N LYS A 596 4.96 -4.44 23.65
CA LYS A 596 4.81 -3.23 22.83
C LYS A 596 3.62 -3.27 21.84
N ASN A 597 3.15 -4.47 21.48
CA ASN A 597 2.01 -4.69 20.59
C ASN A 597 0.77 -5.22 21.35
N SER A 598 0.69 -5.00 22.65
CA SER A 598 -0.45 -5.47 23.46
C SER A 598 -1.74 -4.75 23.08
N SER A 599 -2.87 -5.47 23.14
CA SER A 599 -4.18 -4.83 23.12
C SER A 599 -4.37 -3.99 24.38
N LEU A 600 -4.85 -2.75 24.20
CA LEU A 600 -5.10 -1.80 25.28
C LEU A 600 -6.59 -1.47 25.29
N TYR A 601 -7.25 -1.70 26.44
CA TYR A 601 -8.63 -1.26 26.67
C TYR A 601 -8.64 -0.29 27.85
N VAL A 602 -9.27 0.87 27.65
CA VAL A 602 -9.36 1.92 28.67
C VAL A 602 -10.79 2.42 28.70
N ASP A 603 -11.38 2.46 29.88
CA ASP A 603 -12.65 3.14 30.12
C ASP A 603 -12.62 3.95 31.42
N SER A 604 -13.79 4.45 31.86
CA SER A 604 -13.90 5.24 33.09
C SER A 604 -13.65 4.43 34.38
N LYS A 605 -13.65 3.10 34.31
CA LYS A 605 -13.61 2.18 35.45
C LYS A 605 -12.31 1.41 35.55
N MET A 606 -11.64 1.11 34.44
CA MET A 606 -10.47 0.23 34.43
C MET A 606 -9.58 0.43 33.20
N ILE A 607 -8.36 -0.10 33.28
CA ILE A 607 -7.42 -0.25 32.17
C ILE A 607 -7.02 -1.72 32.09
N LEU A 608 -7.19 -2.36 30.93
CA LEU A 608 -6.77 -3.74 30.68
C LEU A 608 -5.60 -3.78 29.69
N VAL A 609 -4.58 -4.57 30.01
CA VAL A 609 -3.41 -4.78 29.15
C VAL A 609 -2.67 -6.08 29.53
N ALA A 610 -1.99 -6.71 28.57
CA ALA A 610 -1.15 -7.87 28.86
C ALA A 610 0.18 -7.45 29.49
N VAL A 611 0.50 -8.02 30.65
CA VAL A 611 1.70 -7.71 31.42
C VAL A 611 2.53 -8.96 31.66
N LYS A 612 3.83 -8.77 31.85
CA LYS A 612 4.75 -9.82 32.28
C LYS A 612 4.94 -9.72 33.78
N ASP A 613 4.51 -10.75 34.51
CA ASP A 613 4.62 -10.80 35.97
C ASP A 613 6.07 -11.06 36.45
N SER A 614 6.28 -11.07 37.77
CA SER A 614 7.59 -11.33 38.37
C SER A 614 8.12 -12.75 38.11
N GLY A 615 7.26 -13.69 37.74
CA GLY A 615 7.61 -15.04 37.30
C GLY A 615 8.01 -15.12 35.83
N ASN A 616 8.12 -13.98 35.13
CA ASN A 616 8.38 -13.89 33.70
C ASN A 616 7.26 -14.50 32.85
N VAL A 617 6.03 -14.57 33.41
CA VAL A 617 4.84 -15.15 32.78
C VAL A 617 3.89 -14.03 32.35
N TRP A 618 3.30 -14.19 31.16
CA TRP A 618 2.33 -13.23 30.63
C TRP A 618 0.94 -13.47 31.20
N ARG A 619 0.31 -12.40 31.68
CA ARG A 619 -1.03 -12.39 32.29
C ARG A 619 -1.79 -11.16 31.83
N LEU A 620 -3.12 -11.21 31.92
CA LEU A 620 -3.93 -10.01 31.76
C LEU A 620 -3.94 -9.26 33.10
N ALA A 621 -3.67 -7.96 33.06
CA ALA A 621 -3.82 -7.08 34.21
C ALA A 621 -5.01 -6.15 34.03
N GLU A 622 -5.76 -5.97 35.10
CA GLU A 622 -6.73 -4.91 35.28
C GLU A 622 -6.14 -3.88 36.23
N PHE A 623 -5.89 -2.66 35.76
CA PHE A 623 -5.43 -1.54 36.57
C PHE A 623 -6.59 -0.59 36.88
N SER A 624 -6.49 0.04 38.05
CA SER A 624 -7.30 1.21 38.39
C SER A 624 -7.08 2.33 37.37
N PRO A 625 -8.13 3.05 36.94
CA PRO A 625 -8.03 4.05 35.88
C PRO A 625 -7.24 5.29 36.31
N LYS A 626 -6.93 5.44 37.61
CA LYS A 626 -6.20 6.58 38.17
C LYS A 626 -4.81 6.23 38.69
N ASN A 627 -4.56 4.98 39.05
CA ASN A 627 -3.35 4.55 39.74
C ASN A 627 -2.92 3.15 39.27
N LEU A 628 -1.79 3.06 38.57
CA LEU A 628 -1.27 1.82 38.03
C LEU A 628 -0.61 0.90 39.07
N ASP A 629 -0.50 1.33 40.34
CA ASP A 629 -0.11 0.45 41.44
C ASP A 629 -1.29 -0.38 41.99
N GLU A 630 -2.52 0.00 41.67
CA GLU A 630 -3.74 -0.75 42.03
C GLU A 630 -4.14 -1.64 40.87
N PHE A 631 -3.94 -2.96 41.01
CA PHE A 631 -4.24 -3.90 39.94
C PHE A 631 -4.68 -5.28 40.42
N ILE A 632 -5.32 -6.02 39.50
CA ILE A 632 -5.66 -7.43 39.61
C ILE A 632 -5.02 -8.15 38.42
N LEU A 633 -4.44 -9.34 38.66
CA LEU A 633 -3.89 -10.20 37.60
C LEU A 633 -4.78 -11.42 37.36
N SER A 634 -4.91 -11.83 36.11
CA SER A 634 -5.58 -13.08 35.76
C SER A 634 -4.83 -14.30 36.30
N GLU A 635 -5.57 -15.29 36.81
CA GLU A 635 -5.01 -16.59 37.19
C GLU A 635 -4.53 -17.38 35.96
N ASN A 636 -5.18 -17.16 34.82
CA ASN A 636 -4.81 -17.75 33.55
C ASN A 636 -3.58 -17.04 32.96
N LYS A 637 -2.67 -17.84 32.42
CA LYS A 637 -1.54 -17.37 31.63
C LYS A 637 -1.99 -17.15 30.19
N ILE A 638 -1.40 -16.15 29.55
CA ILE A 638 -1.72 -15.75 28.18
C ILE A 638 -0.44 -15.64 27.35
N LEU A 639 -0.57 -15.43 26.05
CA LEU A 639 0.57 -15.08 25.20
C LEU A 639 0.87 -13.57 25.24
N PRO A 640 2.11 -13.13 24.95
CA PRO A 640 2.53 -11.73 25.04
C PRO A 640 1.66 -10.73 24.25
N PHE A 641 1.15 -11.14 23.08
CA PHE A 641 0.37 -10.29 22.15
C PHE A 641 -1.11 -10.72 22.07
N THR A 642 -1.63 -11.34 23.13
CA THR A 642 -3.02 -11.81 23.17
C THR A 642 -3.98 -10.65 22.96
N SER A 643 -4.84 -10.77 21.94
CA SER A 643 -5.98 -9.87 21.76
C SER A 643 -7.13 -10.29 22.66
N PHE A 644 -7.92 -9.32 23.11
CA PHE A 644 -9.09 -9.57 23.93
C PHE A 644 -10.24 -8.63 23.59
N SER A 645 -11.46 -9.09 23.81
CA SER A 645 -12.69 -8.33 23.62
C SER A 645 -13.46 -8.24 24.93
N VAL A 646 -13.88 -7.03 25.29
CA VAL A 646 -14.71 -6.77 26.48
C VAL A 646 -16.16 -6.63 26.03
N ARG A 647 -17.07 -7.45 26.57
CA ARG A 647 -18.53 -7.27 26.39
C ARG A 647 -19.26 -7.48 27.71
N LYS A 648 -20.06 -6.48 28.10
CA LYS A 648 -20.79 -6.48 29.38
C LYS A 648 -19.82 -6.70 30.55
N ASN A 649 -19.94 -7.81 31.27
CA ASN A 649 -19.10 -8.17 32.41
C ASN A 649 -18.10 -9.29 32.08
N PHE A 650 -17.80 -9.52 30.80
CA PHE A 650 -16.91 -10.62 30.39
C PHE A 650 -15.80 -10.14 29.46
N ILE A 651 -14.65 -10.81 29.57
CA ILE A 651 -13.49 -10.65 28.70
C ILE A 651 -13.27 -11.97 27.95
N TYR A 652 -13.18 -11.90 26.64
CA TYR A 652 -12.92 -13.04 25.76
C TYR A 652 -11.49 -12.93 25.23
N LEU A 653 -10.66 -13.95 25.46
CA LEU A 653 -9.24 -13.93 25.08
C LEU A 653 -8.67 -15.34 24.88
N GLN A 654 -7.47 -15.45 24.30
CA GLN A 654 -6.74 -16.72 24.18
C GLN A 654 -5.77 -16.93 25.35
N ASP A 655 -5.75 -18.14 25.91
CA ASP A 655 -4.73 -18.51 26.90
C ASP A 655 -3.39 -18.91 26.26
N GLU A 656 -2.41 -19.30 27.09
CA GLU A 656 -1.09 -19.75 26.64
C GLU A 656 -1.13 -20.98 25.71
N PHE A 657 -2.21 -21.76 25.76
CA PHE A 657 -2.45 -22.93 24.90
C PHE A 657 -3.30 -22.59 23.67
N LYS A 658 -3.46 -21.29 23.37
CA LYS A 658 -4.27 -20.76 22.25
C LYS A 658 -5.76 -21.12 22.34
N SER A 659 -6.24 -21.55 23.51
CA SER A 659 -7.64 -21.86 23.73
C SER A 659 -8.43 -20.60 24.08
N LEU A 660 -9.61 -20.44 23.49
CA LEU A 660 -10.51 -19.33 23.83
C LEU A 660 -11.04 -19.53 25.26
N ILE A 661 -10.81 -18.55 26.12
CA ILE A 661 -11.32 -18.52 27.49
C ILE A 661 -12.13 -17.24 27.73
N THR A 662 -13.08 -17.36 28.65
CA THR A 662 -13.90 -16.23 29.12
C THR A 662 -13.53 -15.93 30.57
N LEU A 663 -13.18 -14.68 30.86
CA LEU A 663 -12.91 -14.20 32.21
C LEU A 663 -14.04 -13.28 32.67
N ASP A 664 -14.35 -13.31 33.97
CA ASP A 664 -15.19 -12.31 34.60
C ASP A 664 -14.43 -10.98 34.70
N LEU A 665 -15.09 -9.88 34.31
CA LEU A 665 -14.45 -8.57 34.17
C LEU A 665 -13.91 -8.01 35.48
N ASN A 666 -14.54 -8.29 36.63
CA ASN A 666 -14.16 -7.67 37.91
C ASN A 666 -13.17 -8.53 38.71
N THR A 667 -13.06 -9.81 38.40
CA THR A 667 -12.23 -10.77 39.15
C THR A 667 -11.08 -11.34 38.33
N LEU A 668 -11.12 -11.20 37.00
CA LEU A 668 -10.23 -11.84 36.03
C LEU A 668 -10.12 -13.37 36.19
N LYS A 669 -11.12 -14.00 36.81
CA LYS A 669 -11.19 -15.46 36.95
C LYS A 669 -11.93 -16.07 35.77
N LYS A 670 -11.49 -17.25 35.35
CA LYS A 670 -12.15 -18.01 34.29
C LYS A 670 -13.58 -18.35 34.71
N VAL A 671 -14.54 -17.95 33.88
CA VAL A 671 -15.95 -18.32 34.01
C VAL A 671 -16.10 -19.74 33.46
N LYS A 672 -16.83 -20.58 34.19
CA LYS A 672 -17.11 -21.97 33.77
C LYS A 672 -18.15 -22.03 32.68
#